data_AF-G0MUG2-F1
#
_entry.id   AF-G0MUG2-F1
#
_cell.length_a   1.000
_cell.length_b   1.000
_cell.length_c   1.000
_cell.angle_alpha   90.00
_cell.angle_beta   90.00
_cell.angle_gamma   90.00
#
_symmetry.space_group_name_H-M   'P 1'
#
loop_
_entity.id
_entity.type
_entity.pdbx_description
1 polymer ?
#
loop_
_entity_poly.entity_id
_entity_poly.type
_entity_poly.pdbx_seq_one_letter_code
_entity_poly.pdbx_strand_id
1 'polypeptide(L)'
;MLKVLIVIALTLCDEVTAEVNDDEYDYYYDDGPKVEDFFIQKECDPNCVFDGVSLTAARLKDFPKSCTTVCSLIGIFNGCDATEDELTAAFANMKHLIGSLSVSNVNYKSLKFLAGLETIETDNMGVNIALNPLMTEVGLTNLTTVTAPRLLVGSNPNMKTLNIPNLKNIAPSTVVSMLMNVGILKSPNLCITTEEMERFLKKTGPGNTTIVVKYCDPIPGGNVCTSPQYGCTRIFGEILIGREPEWKLEMFKTVEYIFGNLQIYEANLTSFDFLPNLKYIANQDKKKPALYINGNTELRNFSFPSLKKILSGSDFTVVVSNSSEELLMDPAVCIGFAKLETEPSKWGPMIDGQTCASKCIFRGDLNSKTIDSFPSTCSRVCSFLKINKDTDVLEERLNKAFKNMTVLLGGLEITYTNYTSGNFLSSLEEIDGFNSIMMHSNNEMTEIEFTNLRYLKCFMMNIYSNNKMERITMRKLVNVTWDTKEDILIFIFSPYPDFCLDTGAAKVFTKIREPSTTNIYARYFCEPKFNERMCRTPRNGCVEIFGDVVVGPFFNMTVMKYVEVIYGSLIIKNSILTNFDDFESLQYIISLNQQMEEMLFDTTTTTASTVATTITTEMSVVSTTTQKSSSNGMANIDFIMKLILFLYHLCQFN
;
A
#
# COMPACT_ATOMS: atom_id res chain seq x y z
N MET A 1 38.71 -33.81 31.58
CA MET A 1 38.57 -34.12 33.02
C MET A 1 37.45 -33.23 33.54
N LEU A 2 36.42 -33.85 34.15
CA LEU A 2 35.25 -33.25 34.82
C LEU A 2 34.35 -32.36 33.95
N LYS A 3 33.02 -32.34 34.06
CA LYS A 3 31.94 -33.22 34.52
C LYS A 3 30.72 -32.28 34.50
N VAL A 4 29.52 -32.82 34.22
CA VAL A 4 28.25 -32.40 34.85
C VAL A 4 27.72 -31.02 34.34
N LEU A 5 26.45 -30.77 34.07
CA LEU A 5 25.15 -31.47 34.08
C LEU A 5 24.17 -30.51 33.35
N ILE A 6 23.22 -31.07 32.56
CA ILE A 6 21.74 -30.91 32.53
C ILE A 6 21.17 -29.44 32.58
N VAL A 7 20.16 -29.00 31.81
CA VAL A 7 18.71 -29.37 31.76
C VAL A 7 18.10 -28.71 30.50
N ILE A 8 17.58 -29.45 29.53
CA ILE A 8 16.15 -29.73 29.21
C ILE A 8 15.22 -28.50 29.09
N ALA A 9 14.58 -28.41 27.93
CA ALA A 9 13.51 -27.49 27.58
C ALA A 9 12.12 -28.00 28.02
N LEU A 10 11.21 -27.02 28.19
CA LEU A 10 9.76 -27.06 27.96
C LEU A 10 8.88 -28.02 28.80
N THR A 11 7.95 -27.42 29.53
CA THR A 11 6.59 -27.95 29.68
C THR A 11 5.54 -26.83 29.66
N LEU A 12 4.38 -27.23 29.17
CA LEU A 12 3.22 -26.46 28.70
C LEU A 12 2.39 -25.80 29.80
N CYS A 13 1.52 -24.91 29.33
CA CYS A 13 0.29 -24.34 29.89
C CYS A 13 -0.29 -25.01 31.13
N ASP A 14 -0.83 -24.19 32.05
CA ASP A 14 -2.20 -24.36 32.53
C ASP A 14 -2.79 -23.05 33.10
N GLU A 15 -4.09 -22.89 32.83
CA GLU A 15 -5.15 -22.14 33.53
C GLU A 15 -4.97 -20.63 33.84
N VAL A 16 -5.72 -19.79 33.11
CA VAL A 16 -6.18 -18.48 33.62
C VAL A 16 -7.66 -18.60 33.98
N THR A 17 -7.93 -18.69 35.28
CA THR A 17 -9.20 -18.24 35.87
C THR A 17 -9.18 -16.72 35.96
N ALA A 18 -10.30 -16.11 35.57
CA ALA A 18 -10.49 -14.67 35.62
C ALA A 18 -10.62 -14.18 37.07
N GLU A 19 -9.83 -13.19 37.46
CA GLU A 19 -10.26 -12.12 38.36
C GLU A 19 -9.81 -10.78 37.80
N VAL A 20 -10.78 -9.88 37.66
CA VAL A 20 -10.62 -8.48 37.27
C VAL A 20 -9.95 -7.76 38.44
N ASN A 21 -8.83 -7.08 38.17
CA ASN A 21 -8.38 -5.95 38.96
C ASN A 21 -7.98 -4.82 38.01
N ASP A 22 -8.67 -3.69 38.18
CA ASP A 22 -8.25 -2.37 37.72
C ASP A 22 -6.88 -2.03 38.33
N ASP A 23 -6.15 -1.15 37.64
CA ASP A 23 -4.84 -0.57 38.00
C ASP A 23 -3.57 -1.27 37.46
N GLU A 24 -3.24 -1.05 36.18
CA GLU A 24 -1.84 -0.85 35.72
C GLU A 24 -1.80 -0.43 34.24
N TYR A 25 -1.80 0.87 33.97
CA TYR A 25 -1.28 1.44 32.74
C TYR A 25 -0.05 2.27 33.09
N ASP A 26 1.08 1.61 33.24
CA ASP A 26 2.37 2.25 33.06
C ASP A 26 3.43 1.18 32.72
N TYR A 27 4.11 1.34 31.59
CA TYR A 27 5.52 0.96 31.36
C TYR A 27 5.86 1.19 29.87
N TYR A 28 6.69 2.19 29.58
CA TYR A 28 8.12 1.94 29.36
C TYR A 28 8.94 3.22 29.65
N TYR A 29 10.01 3.02 30.42
CA TYR A 29 10.91 4.00 31.04
C TYR A 29 11.95 4.61 30.08
N ASP A 30 12.23 5.89 30.32
CA ASP A 30 13.56 6.47 30.63
C ASP A 30 14.72 6.28 29.64
N ASP A 31 14.89 7.31 28.79
CA ASP A 31 16.16 7.99 28.55
C ASP A 31 15.81 9.49 28.49
N GLY A 32 16.68 10.40 28.94
CA GLY A 32 16.44 11.85 28.89
C GLY A 32 16.01 12.35 27.49
N PRO A 33 15.45 13.57 27.36
CA PRO A 33 14.69 14.01 26.19
C PRO A 33 15.46 13.73 24.89
N LYS A 34 15.08 12.65 24.20
CA LYS A 34 15.61 12.32 22.89
C LYS A 34 14.94 13.30 21.95
N VAL A 35 15.68 14.33 21.55
CA VAL A 35 15.29 15.22 20.45
C VAL A 35 14.89 14.32 19.30
N GLU A 36 13.64 14.43 18.84
CA GLU A 36 13.13 13.55 17.80
C GLU A 36 14.02 13.60 16.55
N ASP A 37 14.28 12.46 15.92
CA ASP A 37 15.07 12.38 14.68
C ASP A 37 14.55 13.35 13.61
N PHE A 38 13.24 13.60 13.60
CA PHE A 38 12.59 14.61 12.79
C PHE A 38 13.09 16.04 13.07
N PHE A 39 13.24 16.44 14.33
CA PHE A 39 13.77 17.75 14.71
C PHE A 39 15.26 17.89 14.38
N ILE A 40 16.02 16.79 14.48
CA ILE A 40 17.43 16.76 14.06
C ILE A 40 17.53 16.97 12.55
N GLN A 41 16.73 16.24 11.76
CA GLN A 41 16.69 16.37 10.31
C GLN A 41 16.25 17.77 9.86
N LYS A 42 15.43 18.45 10.66
CA LYS A 42 14.98 19.82 10.42
C LYS A 42 15.91 20.89 10.99
N GLU A 43 17.06 20.49 11.54
CA GLU A 43 18.08 21.39 12.08
C GLU A 43 17.50 22.37 13.11
N CYS A 44 16.62 21.88 13.97
CA CYS A 44 15.97 22.68 15.01
C CYS A 44 16.98 23.28 15.98
N ASP A 45 16.86 24.59 16.27
CA ASP A 45 17.61 25.24 17.35
C ASP A 45 17.23 24.58 18.69
N PRO A 46 18.18 24.00 19.44
CA PRO A 46 17.90 23.37 20.72
C PRO A 46 17.21 24.28 21.73
N ASN A 47 17.41 25.60 21.67
CA ASN A 47 16.73 26.56 22.55
C ASN A 47 15.27 26.83 22.17
N CYS A 48 14.86 26.37 20.98
CA CYS A 48 13.51 26.48 20.44
C CYS A 48 12.81 25.12 20.31
N VAL A 49 13.41 24.06 20.88
CA VAL A 49 12.77 22.75 21.04
C VAL A 49 11.97 22.74 22.34
N PHE A 50 10.70 22.38 22.25
CA PHE A 50 9.87 22.14 23.42
C PHE A 50 9.42 20.68 23.45
N ASP A 51 9.99 19.92 24.39
CA ASP A 51 9.63 18.53 24.62
C ASP A 51 8.36 18.47 25.49
N GLY A 52 7.26 18.01 24.91
CA GLY A 52 5.99 17.87 25.61
C GLY A 52 4.77 17.78 24.73
N VAL A 53 4.28 16.56 24.53
CA VAL A 53 3.05 16.28 23.76
C VAL A 53 1.81 16.91 24.38
N SER A 54 1.68 16.96 25.72
CA SER A 54 0.49 17.52 26.40
C SER A 54 0.80 18.85 27.09
N LEU A 55 0.17 19.93 26.63
CA LEU A 55 0.31 21.27 27.20
C LEU A 55 -0.56 21.48 28.45
N THR A 56 0.04 22.08 29.48
CA THR A 56 -0.59 22.56 30.72
C THR A 56 -0.05 23.93 31.09
N ALA A 57 -0.73 24.68 31.95
CA ALA A 57 -0.29 25.98 32.45
C ALA A 57 1.10 25.89 33.12
N ALA A 58 1.38 24.78 33.80
CA ALA A 58 2.68 24.51 34.39
C ALA A 58 3.79 24.41 33.33
N ARG A 59 3.56 23.67 32.24
CA ARG A 59 4.55 23.45 31.18
C ARG A 59 4.74 24.66 30.26
N LEU A 60 3.76 25.57 30.17
CA LEU A 60 3.92 26.83 29.43
C LEU A 60 5.02 27.74 30.00
N LYS A 61 5.51 27.47 31.22
CA LYS A 61 6.67 28.17 31.78
C LYS A 61 7.97 27.84 31.04
N ASP A 62 8.07 26.63 30.52
CA ASP A 62 9.25 26.12 29.81
C ASP A 62 9.12 26.30 28.28
N PHE A 63 7.99 26.80 27.81
CA PHE A 63 7.78 27.07 26.38
C PHE A 63 8.73 28.17 25.88
N PRO A 64 9.38 28.02 24.71
CA PRO A 64 10.39 28.96 24.20
C PRO A 64 9.76 30.22 23.59
N LYS A 65 9.28 31.13 24.46
CA LYS A 65 8.49 32.32 24.09
C LYS A 65 9.19 33.32 23.18
N SER A 66 10.52 33.32 23.10
CA SER A 66 11.30 34.22 22.23
C SER A 66 11.48 33.69 20.81
N CYS A 67 11.17 32.42 20.56
CA CYS A 67 11.45 31.76 19.30
C CYS A 67 10.37 32.03 18.24
N THR A 68 10.82 32.29 17.01
CA THR A 68 9.95 32.44 15.85
C THR A 68 9.60 31.09 15.21
N THR A 69 10.57 30.18 15.14
CA THR A 69 10.37 28.78 14.76
C THR A 69 10.46 27.95 16.02
N VAL A 70 9.44 27.13 16.30
CA VAL A 70 9.41 26.22 17.45
C VAL A 70 9.29 24.80 16.94
N CYS A 71 10.15 23.93 17.46
CA CYS A 71 10.10 22.50 17.18
C CYS A 71 9.45 21.77 18.34
N SER A 72 8.24 21.25 18.12
CA SER A 72 7.45 20.65 19.19
C SER A 72 6.27 19.82 18.68
N LEU A 73 5.94 18.78 19.44
CA LEU A 73 4.66 18.10 19.33
C LEU A 73 3.63 18.82 20.20
N ILE A 74 2.87 19.75 19.61
CA ILE A 74 1.86 20.52 20.36
C ILE A 74 0.57 19.73 20.45
N GLY A 75 0.27 19.19 21.63
CA GLY A 75 -1.03 18.60 21.96
C GLY A 75 -1.75 19.38 23.05
N ILE A 76 -3.00 19.73 22.77
CA ILE A 76 -3.91 20.42 23.69
C ILE A 76 -5.14 19.53 23.85
N PHE A 77 -5.20 18.85 24.99
CA PHE A 77 -6.18 17.80 25.26
C PHE A 77 -7.08 18.09 26.44
N ASN A 78 -8.01 17.17 26.73
CA ASN A 78 -8.77 17.17 27.96
C ASN A 78 -7.81 17.21 29.18
N GLY A 79 -8.04 18.14 30.10
CA GLY A 79 -7.15 18.38 31.24
C GLY A 79 -6.11 19.49 31.06
N CYS A 80 -6.03 20.13 29.87
CA CYS A 80 -5.30 21.38 29.72
C CYS A 80 -5.95 22.47 30.59
N ASP A 81 -5.22 22.95 31.59
CA ASP A 81 -5.63 23.97 32.57
C ASP A 81 -5.21 25.39 32.17
N ALA A 82 -4.50 25.55 31.06
CA ALA A 82 -4.09 26.86 30.55
C ALA A 82 -5.29 27.68 30.05
N THR A 83 -5.26 28.98 30.28
CA THR A 83 -6.25 29.92 29.74
C THR A 83 -5.89 30.34 28.30
N GLU A 84 -6.88 30.85 27.55
CA GLU A 84 -6.61 31.40 26.20
C GLU A 84 -5.57 32.53 26.25
N ASP A 85 -5.54 33.35 27.31
CA ASP A 85 -4.56 34.43 27.49
C ASP A 85 -3.15 33.89 27.74
N GLU A 86 -2.99 32.83 28.55
CA GLU A 86 -1.70 32.18 28.78
C GLU A 86 -1.16 31.53 27.51
N LEU A 87 -2.01 30.85 26.73
CA LEU A 87 -1.64 30.28 25.43
C LEU A 87 -1.26 31.40 24.44
N THR A 88 -2.04 32.47 24.38
CA THR A 88 -1.76 33.62 23.50
C THR A 88 -0.42 34.25 23.85
N ALA A 89 -0.13 34.44 25.13
CA ALA A 89 1.14 34.99 25.58
C ALA A 89 2.32 34.03 25.30
N ALA A 90 2.11 32.71 25.42
CA ALA A 90 3.15 31.73 25.14
C ALA A 90 3.50 31.66 23.64
N PHE A 91 2.49 31.71 22.76
CA PHE A 91 2.67 31.57 21.31
C PHE A 91 2.89 32.90 20.57
N ALA A 92 2.93 34.03 21.27
CA ALA A 92 2.94 35.37 20.66
C ALA A 92 4.00 35.58 19.57
N ASN A 93 5.19 34.98 19.72
CA ASN A 93 6.28 35.10 18.75
C ASN A 93 6.37 33.93 17.76
N MET A 94 5.63 32.85 17.98
CA MET A 94 5.72 31.63 17.17
C MET A 94 5.01 31.83 15.82
N LYS A 95 5.79 31.76 14.74
CA LYS A 95 5.33 31.84 13.35
C LYS A 95 5.44 30.52 12.61
N HIS A 96 6.39 29.67 12.99
CA HIS A 96 6.62 28.40 12.32
C HIS A 96 6.62 27.26 13.34
N LEU A 97 5.77 26.27 13.10
CA LEU A 97 5.74 25.04 13.88
C LEU A 97 6.34 23.90 13.05
N ILE A 98 7.35 23.24 13.61
CA ILE A 98 7.91 21.98 13.10
C ILE A 98 7.57 20.89 14.12
N GLY A 99 6.73 19.92 13.77
CA GLY A 99 6.35 18.82 14.68
C GLY A 99 4.91 18.38 14.49
N SER A 100 4.03 18.58 15.46
CA SER A 100 2.61 18.21 15.30
C SER A 100 1.69 19.21 15.99
N LEU A 101 0.43 19.25 15.54
CA LEU A 101 -0.61 20.06 16.18
C LEU A 101 -1.87 19.23 16.37
N SER A 102 -2.17 18.87 17.62
CA SER A 102 -3.36 18.12 17.98
C SER A 102 -4.17 18.88 19.03
N VAL A 103 -5.40 19.25 18.72
CA VAL A 103 -6.32 19.94 19.63
C VAL A 103 -7.61 19.15 19.71
N SER A 104 -7.85 18.49 20.84
CA SER A 104 -9.06 17.69 21.01
C SER A 104 -9.61 17.63 22.41
N ASN A 105 -10.94 17.51 22.52
CA ASN A 105 -11.66 17.43 23.78
C ASN A 105 -11.44 18.65 24.69
N VAL A 106 -11.34 19.86 24.10
CA VAL A 106 -11.19 21.12 24.84
C VAL A 106 -12.37 22.07 24.68
N ASN A 107 -12.46 23.04 25.60
CA ASN A 107 -13.56 23.99 25.71
C ASN A 107 -13.27 25.37 25.10
N TYR A 108 -12.20 25.52 24.32
CA TYR A 108 -11.89 26.78 23.63
C TYR A 108 -12.86 27.05 22.48
N LYS A 109 -13.14 28.33 22.22
CA LYS A 109 -14.02 28.74 21.13
C LYS A 109 -13.30 28.84 19.78
N SER A 110 -11.98 28.97 19.79
CA SER A 110 -11.13 29.07 18.61
C SER A 110 -9.66 28.75 18.93
N LEU A 111 -8.82 28.60 17.91
CA LEU A 111 -7.37 28.56 18.04
C LEU A 111 -6.72 29.94 17.81
N LYS A 112 -7.41 31.05 18.11
CA LYS A 112 -6.87 32.41 17.91
C LYS A 112 -5.63 32.72 18.73
N PHE A 113 -5.39 31.97 19.80
CA PHE A 113 -4.11 31.99 20.51
C PHE A 113 -2.92 31.55 19.62
N LEU A 114 -3.18 30.92 18.47
CA LEU A 114 -2.22 30.61 17.39
C LEU A 114 -2.39 31.51 16.15
N ALA A 115 -3.07 32.66 16.25
CA ALA A 115 -3.33 33.52 15.08
C ALA A 115 -2.04 34.04 14.40
N GLY A 116 -0.93 34.13 15.12
CA GLY A 116 0.39 34.50 14.61
C GLY A 116 1.08 33.42 13.76
N LEU A 117 0.58 32.18 13.79
CA LEU A 117 1.20 31.03 13.11
C LEU A 117 1.07 31.14 11.59
N GLU A 118 2.20 31.12 10.89
CA GLU A 118 2.31 31.29 9.43
C GLU A 118 2.52 29.95 8.71
N THR A 119 3.24 28.99 9.30
CA THR A 119 3.50 27.68 8.69
C THR A 119 3.45 26.53 9.70
N ILE A 120 2.97 25.37 9.26
CA ILE A 120 3.06 24.11 10.00
C ILE A 120 3.72 23.07 9.09
N GLU A 121 4.81 22.47 9.54
CA GLU A 121 5.41 21.30 8.93
C GLU A 121 5.43 20.15 9.92
N THR A 122 4.90 18.99 9.54
CA THR A 122 4.74 17.88 10.47
C THR A 122 5.46 16.61 10.10
N ASP A 123 5.70 15.82 11.14
CA ASP A 123 6.06 14.42 11.11
C ASP A 123 4.81 13.55 10.82
N ASN A 124 4.84 12.27 11.23
CA ASN A 124 3.76 11.29 11.06
C ASN A 124 2.42 11.69 11.70
N MET A 125 2.41 12.55 12.74
CA MET A 125 1.20 12.83 13.52
C MET A 125 0.22 13.80 12.83
N GLY A 126 0.73 14.73 12.02
CA GLY A 126 -0.09 15.68 11.26
C GLY A 126 -0.76 16.78 12.11
N VAL A 127 -1.83 17.37 11.53
CA VAL A 127 -2.67 18.39 12.16
C VAL A 127 -4.06 17.82 12.42
N ASN A 128 -4.50 17.83 13.67
CA ASN A 128 -5.79 17.30 14.09
C ASN A 128 -6.54 18.27 15.01
N ILE A 129 -7.72 18.74 14.59
CA ILE A 129 -8.57 19.64 15.36
C ILE A 129 -9.96 19.00 15.45
N ALA A 130 -10.22 18.25 16.50
CA ALA A 130 -11.43 17.45 16.58
C ALA A 130 -12.01 17.31 17.99
N LEU A 131 -13.30 16.99 18.08
CA LEU A 131 -13.98 16.74 19.36
C LEU A 131 -14.00 17.94 20.30
N ASN A 132 -14.06 19.17 19.77
CA ASN A 132 -14.09 20.40 20.57
C ASN A 132 -15.52 20.96 20.60
N PRO A 133 -16.31 20.68 21.65
CA PRO A 133 -17.75 20.97 21.66
C PRO A 133 -18.07 22.46 21.60
N LEU A 134 -17.20 23.33 22.12
CA LEU A 134 -17.45 24.79 22.16
C LEU A 134 -16.77 25.56 21.01
N MET A 135 -15.98 24.87 20.17
CA MET A 135 -15.24 25.50 19.09
C MET A 135 -16.19 26.01 18.01
N THR A 136 -16.09 27.31 17.71
CA THR A 136 -16.92 28.00 16.70
C THR A 136 -16.17 28.29 15.41
N GLU A 137 -14.84 28.33 15.46
CA GLU A 137 -13.95 28.51 14.31
C GLU A 137 -12.56 27.92 14.58
N VAL A 138 -11.77 27.65 13.53
CA VAL A 138 -10.35 27.29 13.70
C VAL A 138 -9.53 28.55 13.98
N GLY A 139 -9.59 29.56 13.10
CA GLY A 139 -9.03 30.89 13.40
C GLY A 139 -7.52 31.04 13.25
N LEU A 140 -6.87 30.17 12.47
CA LEU A 140 -5.45 30.28 12.10
C LEU A 140 -5.27 31.30 10.98
N THR A 141 -5.50 32.57 11.30
CA THR A 141 -5.69 33.63 10.30
C THR A 141 -4.45 33.98 9.49
N ASN A 142 -3.23 33.84 10.05
CA ASN A 142 -1.98 34.08 9.32
C ASN A 142 -1.41 32.83 8.64
N LEU A 143 -2.03 31.67 8.80
CA LEU A 143 -1.49 30.42 8.27
C LEU A 143 -1.47 30.45 6.75
N THR A 144 -0.30 30.27 6.15
CA THR A 144 -0.08 30.26 4.69
C THR A 144 0.28 28.90 4.15
N THR A 145 0.94 28.05 4.94
CA THR A 145 1.48 26.77 4.48
C THR A 145 1.28 25.67 5.50
N VAL A 146 0.78 24.52 5.03
CA VAL A 146 0.72 23.27 5.79
C VAL A 146 1.37 22.17 4.98
N THR A 147 2.39 21.55 5.55
CA THR A 147 3.10 20.41 4.99
C THR A 147 2.97 19.23 5.96
N ALA A 148 2.08 18.27 5.69
CA ALA A 148 1.71 17.24 6.66
C ALA A 148 1.19 15.96 5.98
N PRO A 149 1.28 14.77 6.62
CA PRO A 149 0.60 13.56 6.13
C PRO A 149 -0.92 13.63 6.38
N ARG A 150 -1.38 14.49 7.30
CA ARG A 150 -2.80 14.65 7.62
C ARG A 150 -3.15 16.07 8.05
N LEU A 151 -4.29 16.57 7.56
CA LEU A 151 -4.99 17.75 8.08
C LEU A 151 -6.46 17.38 8.34
N LEU A 152 -6.85 17.25 9.60
CA LEU A 152 -8.21 16.89 10.01
C LEU A 152 -8.85 18.01 10.82
N VAL A 153 -10.05 18.42 10.39
CA VAL A 153 -10.98 19.23 11.19
C VAL A 153 -12.31 18.51 11.21
N GLY A 154 -12.77 18.04 12.37
CA GLY A 154 -13.99 17.24 12.42
C GLY A 154 -14.58 17.08 13.81
N SER A 155 -15.85 16.67 13.89
CA SER A 155 -16.52 16.43 15.17
C SER A 155 -16.52 17.65 16.13
N ASN A 156 -16.58 18.86 15.56
CA ASN A 156 -16.68 20.13 16.30
C ASN A 156 -18.11 20.70 16.10
N PRO A 157 -19.09 20.34 16.96
CA PRO A 157 -20.53 20.52 16.68
C PRO A 157 -20.99 21.98 16.59
N ASN A 158 -20.29 22.92 17.22
CA ASN A 158 -20.64 24.34 17.21
C ASN A 158 -19.84 25.18 16.19
N MET A 159 -19.02 24.52 15.37
CA MET A 159 -18.18 25.19 14.38
C MET A 159 -19.04 25.80 13.26
N LYS A 160 -18.71 27.02 12.85
CA LYS A 160 -19.42 27.80 11.84
C LYS A 160 -18.57 28.11 10.62
N THR A 161 -17.27 28.33 10.81
CA THR A 161 -16.32 28.66 9.75
C THR A 161 -14.95 28.06 10.06
N LEU A 162 -14.11 27.87 9.05
CA LEU A 162 -12.70 27.54 9.27
C LEU A 162 -11.91 28.80 9.68
N ASN A 163 -12.14 29.92 8.99
CA ASN A 163 -11.41 31.18 9.18
C ASN A 163 -9.88 30.99 9.03
N ILE A 164 -9.48 30.46 7.87
CA ILE A 164 -8.08 30.29 7.45
C ILE A 164 -7.78 31.04 6.14
N PRO A 165 -8.04 32.37 6.10
CA PRO A 165 -8.09 33.16 4.87
C PRO A 165 -6.75 33.33 4.17
N ASN A 166 -5.62 32.91 4.73
CA ASN A 166 -4.30 33.08 4.11
C ASN A 166 -3.64 31.78 3.65
N LEU A 167 -4.26 30.61 3.89
CA LEU A 167 -3.70 29.30 3.52
C LEU A 167 -3.56 29.19 2.00
N LYS A 168 -2.38 28.93 1.47
CA LYS A 168 -2.11 28.84 0.03
C LYS A 168 -1.50 27.50 -0.36
N ASN A 169 -0.57 27.01 0.46
CA ASN A 169 0.19 25.81 0.17
C ASN A 169 -0.25 24.68 1.10
N ILE A 170 -0.72 23.59 0.51
CA ILE A 170 -1.16 22.38 1.22
C ILE A 170 -0.47 21.23 0.52
N ALA A 171 0.47 20.57 1.20
CA ALA A 171 1.38 19.58 0.61
C ALA A 171 1.66 18.42 1.57
N PRO A 172 2.00 17.22 1.06
CA PRO A 172 2.51 16.13 1.89
C PRO A 172 3.81 16.54 2.57
N SER A 173 4.06 15.93 3.75
CA SER A 173 5.34 16.05 4.46
C SER A 173 6.50 15.74 3.50
N THR A 174 7.55 16.57 3.53
CA THR A 174 8.74 16.38 2.70
C THR A 174 9.67 15.30 3.23
N VAL A 175 9.49 14.94 4.50
CA VAL A 175 10.33 13.99 5.23
C VAL A 175 9.71 12.61 5.27
N VAL A 176 8.39 12.58 5.49
CA VAL A 176 7.64 11.35 5.57
C VAL A 176 7.09 11.04 4.18
N SER A 177 7.49 9.91 3.59
CA SER A 177 6.93 9.44 2.30
C SER A 177 5.49 8.92 2.45
N MET A 178 4.61 9.75 3.01
CA MET A 178 3.20 9.48 3.24
C MET A 178 2.31 10.35 2.35
N LEU A 179 1.17 9.79 1.97
CA LEU A 179 0.11 10.51 1.27
C LEU A 179 -0.49 11.58 2.20
N MET A 180 -0.80 12.77 1.67
CA MET A 180 -1.50 13.79 2.45
C MET A 180 -3.01 13.58 2.39
N ASN A 181 -3.61 13.26 3.54
CA ASN A 181 -5.06 13.18 3.69
C ASN A 181 -5.62 14.45 4.34
N VAL A 182 -6.55 15.10 3.63
CA VAL A 182 -7.28 16.26 4.13
C VAL A 182 -8.73 15.86 4.44
N GLY A 183 -9.20 16.15 5.64
CA GLY A 183 -10.56 15.87 6.08
C GLY A 183 -11.19 17.08 6.75
N ILE A 184 -12.17 17.71 6.11
CA ILE A 184 -13.05 18.72 6.73
C ILE A 184 -14.43 18.09 6.87
N LEU A 185 -14.67 17.54 8.06
CA LEU A 185 -15.83 16.70 8.33
C LEU A 185 -17.05 17.53 8.70
N LYS A 186 -18.22 16.92 8.49
CA LYS A 186 -19.52 17.56 8.70
C LYS A 186 -19.64 18.11 10.14
N SER A 187 -20.06 19.37 10.23
CA SER A 187 -20.59 20.00 11.43
C SER A 187 -21.89 20.75 11.07
N PRO A 188 -22.92 20.79 11.93
CA PRO A 188 -24.26 21.27 11.58
C PRO A 188 -24.31 22.67 10.93
N ASN A 189 -23.50 23.60 11.44
CA ASN A 189 -23.50 25.00 11.02
C ASN A 189 -22.22 25.43 10.29
N LEU A 190 -21.28 24.49 10.08
CA LEU A 190 -20.03 24.78 9.40
C LEU A 190 -20.29 24.96 7.91
N CYS A 191 -19.83 26.08 7.39
CA CYS A 191 -19.78 26.35 5.96
C CYS A 191 -18.34 26.65 5.50
N ILE A 192 -18.06 26.40 4.23
CA ILE A 192 -16.78 26.69 3.57
C ILE A 192 -16.97 27.77 2.50
N THR A 193 -16.07 28.73 2.42
CA THR A 193 -16.08 29.73 1.34
C THR A 193 -15.55 29.14 0.03
N THR A 194 -15.85 29.78 -1.10
CA THR A 194 -15.29 29.38 -2.40
C THR A 194 -13.77 29.48 -2.42
N GLU A 195 -13.22 30.52 -1.80
CA GLU A 195 -11.79 30.78 -1.68
C GLU A 195 -11.08 29.72 -0.85
N GLU A 196 -11.69 29.27 0.26
CA GLU A 196 -11.18 28.17 1.08
C GLU A 196 -11.18 26.86 0.27
N MET A 197 -12.29 26.56 -0.41
CA MET A 197 -12.43 25.37 -1.24
C MET A 197 -11.35 25.31 -2.34
N GLU A 198 -11.06 26.42 -3.02
CA GLU A 198 -9.99 26.48 -4.04
C GLU A 198 -8.64 26.03 -3.52
N ARG A 199 -8.29 26.41 -2.28
CA ARG A 199 -6.98 26.10 -1.70
C ARG A 199 -6.87 24.61 -1.45
N PHE A 200 -7.93 23.98 -0.95
CA PHE A 200 -7.97 22.53 -0.78
C PHE A 200 -7.91 21.78 -2.12
N LEU A 201 -8.62 22.25 -3.16
CA LEU A 201 -8.56 21.66 -4.49
C LEU A 201 -7.17 21.82 -5.16
N LYS A 202 -6.42 22.85 -4.78
CA LYS A 202 -5.04 23.11 -5.23
C LYS A 202 -3.99 22.35 -4.42
N LYS A 203 -4.38 21.51 -3.46
CA LYS A 203 -3.45 20.64 -2.71
C LYS A 203 -2.48 19.95 -3.67
N THR A 204 -1.19 20.03 -3.36
CA THR A 204 -0.15 19.39 -4.14
C THR A 204 0.11 17.98 -3.60
N GLY A 205 0.65 17.11 -4.45
CA GLY A 205 1.01 15.76 -4.07
C GLY A 205 -0.17 14.80 -3.86
N PRO A 206 0.12 13.50 -3.75
CA PRO A 206 -0.90 12.46 -3.69
C PRO A 206 -1.60 12.40 -2.31
N GLY A 207 -2.70 11.65 -2.23
CA GLY A 207 -3.54 11.51 -1.04
C GLY A 207 -4.91 12.20 -1.14
N ASN A 208 -5.85 11.75 -0.31
CA ASN A 208 -7.26 12.06 -0.48
C ASN A 208 -7.65 13.43 0.09
N THR A 209 -8.70 14.03 -0.46
CA THR A 209 -9.32 15.25 0.07
C THR A 209 -10.82 15.05 0.21
N THR A 210 -11.26 14.99 1.46
CA THR A 210 -12.65 14.79 1.88
C THR A 210 -13.16 16.06 2.53
N ILE A 211 -14.11 16.72 1.89
CA ILE A 211 -14.76 17.92 2.44
C ILE A 211 -16.26 17.66 2.36
N VAL A 212 -16.94 17.71 3.51
CA VAL A 212 -18.36 17.31 3.66
C VAL A 212 -19.16 18.39 4.37
N VAL A 213 -18.96 19.64 3.94
CA VAL A 213 -19.56 20.85 4.54
C VAL A 213 -20.23 21.69 3.46
N LYS A 214 -21.24 22.47 3.83
CA LYS A 214 -21.96 23.32 2.86
C LYS A 214 -21.09 24.51 2.46
N TYR A 215 -21.39 25.12 1.31
CA TYR A 215 -20.84 26.44 1.03
C TYR A 215 -21.46 27.49 1.95
N CYS A 216 -20.67 28.49 2.34
CA CYS A 216 -21.22 29.71 2.92
C CYS A 216 -22.01 30.46 1.85
N ASP A 217 -23.02 31.25 2.26
CA ASP A 217 -23.73 32.11 1.32
C ASP A 217 -22.70 32.98 0.58
N PRO A 218 -22.58 32.87 -0.75
CA PRO A 218 -21.56 33.58 -1.48
C PRO A 218 -21.83 35.08 -1.39
N ILE A 219 -20.77 35.88 -1.41
CA ILE A 219 -20.88 37.32 -1.64
C ILE A 219 -20.67 37.51 -3.15
N PRO A 220 -21.72 37.72 -3.96
CA PRO A 220 -21.54 37.89 -5.41
C PRO A 220 -20.71 39.15 -5.67
N GLY A 221 -19.59 39.00 -6.36
CA GLY A 221 -18.68 40.10 -6.67
C GLY A 221 -17.38 39.63 -7.35
N GLY A 222 -16.87 40.41 -8.31
CA GLY A 222 -15.67 40.07 -9.07
C GLY A 222 -15.90 38.95 -10.11
N ASN A 223 -15.02 37.96 -10.15
CA ASN A 223 -15.01 36.88 -11.16
C ASN A 223 -15.89 35.65 -10.80
N VAL A 224 -16.72 35.75 -9.75
CA VAL A 224 -17.67 34.72 -9.31
C VAL A 224 -19.07 35.03 -9.83
N CYS A 225 -19.65 34.13 -10.61
CA CYS A 225 -20.96 34.29 -11.22
C CYS A 225 -21.91 33.17 -10.79
N THR A 226 -23.20 33.45 -10.72
CA THR A 226 -24.23 32.43 -10.46
C THR A 226 -24.76 31.77 -11.74
N SER A 227 -24.35 32.28 -12.91
CA SER A 227 -24.66 31.75 -14.23
C SER A 227 -23.50 31.97 -15.19
N PRO A 228 -23.39 31.18 -16.28
CA PRO A 228 -22.37 31.38 -17.31
C PRO A 228 -22.50 32.77 -17.97
N GLN A 229 -21.38 33.49 -18.05
CA GLN A 229 -21.30 34.80 -18.72
C GLN A 229 -19.86 35.08 -19.16
N TYR A 230 -19.67 35.97 -20.12
CA TYR A 230 -18.33 36.33 -20.63
C TYR A 230 -17.42 36.86 -19.51
N GLY A 231 -16.18 36.38 -19.46
CA GLY A 231 -15.18 36.80 -18.48
C GLY A 231 -15.32 36.14 -17.10
N CYS A 232 -16.33 35.31 -16.90
CA CYS A 232 -16.50 34.57 -15.66
C CYS A 232 -15.42 33.49 -15.51
N THR A 233 -14.72 33.45 -14.37
CA THR A 233 -13.73 32.39 -14.09
C THR A 233 -14.21 31.39 -13.06
N ARG A 234 -15.22 31.73 -12.27
CA ARG A 234 -15.78 30.90 -11.20
C ARG A 234 -17.29 30.92 -11.29
N ILE A 235 -17.92 29.76 -11.39
CA ILE A 235 -19.38 29.66 -11.36
C ILE A 235 -19.78 29.02 -10.03
N PHE A 236 -20.70 29.66 -9.31
CA PHE A 236 -21.31 29.14 -8.10
C PHE A 236 -22.74 28.70 -8.40
N GLY A 237 -23.04 27.43 -8.14
CA GLY A 237 -24.35 26.85 -8.38
C GLY A 237 -24.35 25.79 -9.49
N GLU A 238 -25.57 25.43 -9.88
CA GLU A 238 -25.83 24.34 -10.82
C GLU A 238 -25.73 24.81 -12.26
N ILE A 239 -24.97 24.07 -13.07
CA ILE A 239 -24.85 24.30 -14.51
C ILE A 239 -25.54 23.16 -15.24
N LEU A 240 -26.47 23.53 -16.11
CA LEU A 240 -27.23 22.61 -16.95
C LEU A 240 -26.95 22.97 -18.42
N ILE A 241 -26.28 22.11 -19.17
CA ILE A 241 -26.01 22.29 -20.61
C ILE A 241 -26.88 21.28 -21.35
N GLY A 242 -27.75 21.79 -22.22
CA GLY A 242 -28.83 21.01 -22.81
C GLY A 242 -29.00 21.20 -24.31
N ARG A 243 -30.10 20.66 -24.83
CA ARG A 243 -30.59 20.86 -26.20
C ARG A 243 -31.19 22.26 -26.46
N GLU A 244 -31.19 23.14 -25.46
CA GLU A 244 -31.79 24.47 -25.57
C GLU A 244 -31.03 25.38 -26.55
N PRO A 245 -31.74 26.24 -27.32
CA PRO A 245 -31.17 27.05 -28.39
C PRO A 245 -30.27 28.21 -27.94
N GLU A 246 -30.11 28.45 -26.63
CA GLU A 246 -29.51 29.69 -26.09
C GLU A 246 -28.09 29.53 -25.50
N TRP A 247 -27.53 28.32 -25.43
CA TRP A 247 -26.20 28.13 -24.85
C TRP A 247 -25.09 28.62 -25.79
N LYS A 248 -24.54 29.79 -25.48
CA LYS A 248 -23.28 30.25 -26.08
C LYS A 248 -22.12 29.57 -25.37
N LEU A 249 -21.71 28.39 -25.85
CA LEU A 249 -20.57 27.62 -25.32
C LEU A 249 -19.31 28.48 -25.12
N GLU A 250 -19.16 29.54 -25.92
CA GLU A 250 -18.14 30.60 -25.79
C GLU A 250 -18.04 31.24 -24.40
N MET A 251 -19.14 31.34 -23.65
CA MET A 251 -19.17 31.91 -22.30
C MET A 251 -18.40 31.05 -21.28
N PHE A 252 -18.16 29.78 -21.59
CA PHE A 252 -17.44 28.86 -20.72
C PHE A 252 -15.93 28.89 -20.92
N LYS A 253 -15.43 29.57 -21.96
CA LYS A 253 -14.00 29.56 -22.29
C LYS A 253 -13.10 30.04 -21.16
N THR A 254 -13.56 30.97 -20.33
CA THR A 254 -12.78 31.53 -19.20
C THR A 254 -13.00 30.81 -17.88
N VAL A 255 -13.95 29.88 -17.81
CA VAL A 255 -14.35 29.23 -16.56
C VAL A 255 -13.26 28.26 -16.12
N GLU A 256 -12.77 28.44 -14.89
CA GLU A 256 -11.76 27.59 -14.27
C GLU A 256 -12.32 26.72 -13.13
N TYR A 257 -13.36 27.21 -12.45
CA TYR A 257 -13.97 26.59 -11.28
C TYR A 257 -15.48 26.52 -11.41
N ILE A 258 -16.04 25.37 -11.03
CA ILE A 258 -17.47 25.19 -10.80
C ILE A 258 -17.67 24.76 -9.34
N PHE A 259 -18.24 25.64 -8.52
CA PHE A 259 -18.65 25.37 -7.14
C PHE A 259 -20.12 24.95 -7.14
N GLY A 260 -20.35 23.71 -7.52
CA GLY A 260 -21.65 23.12 -7.78
C GLY A 260 -21.49 21.91 -8.69
N ASN A 261 -22.58 21.53 -9.35
CA ASN A 261 -22.61 20.41 -10.29
C ASN A 261 -22.63 20.91 -11.75
N LEU A 262 -21.98 20.14 -12.63
CA LEU A 262 -22.02 20.30 -14.08
C LEU A 262 -22.85 19.17 -14.67
N GLN A 263 -23.98 19.50 -15.27
CA GLN A 263 -24.83 18.55 -15.99
C GLN A 263 -24.83 18.85 -17.48
N ILE A 264 -24.62 17.83 -18.30
CA ILE A 264 -24.57 17.93 -19.76
C ILE A 264 -25.53 16.88 -20.32
N TYR A 265 -26.68 17.29 -20.82
CA TYR A 265 -27.72 16.39 -21.30
C TYR A 265 -28.08 16.66 -22.77
N GLU A 266 -27.97 15.65 -23.63
CA GLU A 266 -28.45 15.71 -25.02
C GLU A 266 -28.00 16.97 -25.79
N ALA A 267 -26.77 17.43 -25.55
CA ALA A 267 -26.25 18.70 -26.04
C ALA A 267 -25.60 18.58 -27.44
N ASN A 268 -25.72 17.41 -28.09
CA ASN A 268 -25.11 17.09 -29.39
C ASN A 268 -23.60 17.41 -29.48
N LEU A 269 -22.88 17.27 -28.37
CA LEU A 269 -21.45 17.53 -28.29
C LEU A 269 -20.64 16.35 -28.81
N THR A 270 -19.54 16.63 -29.52
CA THR A 270 -18.55 15.63 -29.91
C THR A 270 -17.36 15.55 -28.93
N SER A 271 -17.11 16.61 -28.16
CA SER A 271 -16.05 16.72 -27.15
C SER A 271 -16.37 17.77 -26.07
N PHE A 272 -15.53 17.85 -25.03
CA PHE A 272 -15.60 18.89 -23.99
C PHE A 272 -14.67 20.10 -24.23
N ASP A 273 -14.23 20.32 -25.47
CA ASP A 273 -13.24 21.37 -25.80
C ASP A 273 -13.73 22.80 -25.59
N PHE A 274 -15.05 22.99 -25.42
CA PHE A 274 -15.64 24.27 -25.06
C PHE A 274 -15.33 24.71 -23.62
N LEU A 275 -14.77 23.82 -22.79
CA LEU A 275 -14.26 24.08 -21.44
C LEU A 275 -12.72 24.01 -21.39
N PRO A 276 -12.00 24.82 -22.18
CA PRO A 276 -10.55 24.69 -22.32
C PRO A 276 -9.80 24.98 -21.03
N ASN A 277 -10.37 25.80 -20.13
CA ASN A 277 -9.72 26.27 -18.90
C ASN A 277 -10.32 25.67 -17.62
N LEU A 278 -11.34 24.81 -17.71
CA LEU A 278 -11.98 24.22 -16.54
C LEU A 278 -10.99 23.31 -15.83
N LYS A 279 -10.61 23.65 -14.59
CA LYS A 279 -9.62 22.91 -13.80
C LYS A 279 -10.27 22.12 -12.67
N TYR A 280 -11.38 22.60 -12.11
CA TYR A 280 -11.98 22.00 -10.92
C TYR A 280 -13.51 22.05 -10.93
N ILE A 281 -14.12 20.97 -10.46
CA ILE A 281 -15.55 20.88 -10.14
C ILE A 281 -15.67 20.45 -8.68
N ALA A 282 -16.43 21.17 -7.87
CA ALA A 282 -16.59 20.89 -6.46
C ALA A 282 -18.05 21.03 -6.03
N ASN A 283 -18.72 19.89 -5.92
CA ASN A 283 -20.11 19.80 -5.46
C ASN A 283 -20.16 19.30 -4.02
N GLN A 284 -20.99 19.94 -3.18
CA GLN A 284 -21.23 19.51 -1.79
C GLN A 284 -22.66 18.99 -1.58
N ASP A 285 -23.50 19.00 -2.63
CA ASP A 285 -24.81 18.36 -2.58
C ASP A 285 -24.64 16.84 -2.62
N LYS A 286 -25.11 16.17 -1.55
CA LYS A 286 -25.04 14.71 -1.43
C LYS A 286 -25.97 13.98 -2.40
N LYS A 287 -27.01 14.65 -2.89
CA LYS A 287 -28.05 14.05 -3.74
C LYS A 287 -27.71 14.08 -5.22
N LYS A 288 -26.74 14.89 -5.63
CA LYS A 288 -26.39 15.09 -7.03
C LYS A 288 -24.91 14.79 -7.27
N PRO A 289 -24.53 14.13 -8.36
CA PRO A 289 -23.12 14.00 -8.72
C PRO A 289 -22.51 15.35 -9.07
N ALA A 290 -21.20 15.47 -8.92
CA ALA A 290 -20.48 16.68 -9.33
C ALA A 290 -20.46 16.84 -10.85
N LEU A 291 -20.36 15.73 -11.60
CA LEU A 291 -20.44 15.69 -13.06
C LEU A 291 -21.50 14.69 -13.50
N TYR A 292 -22.49 15.16 -14.26
CA TYR A 292 -23.54 14.35 -14.87
C TYR A 292 -23.53 14.52 -16.39
N ILE A 293 -23.39 13.43 -17.15
CA ILE A 293 -23.42 13.43 -18.61
C ILE A 293 -24.50 12.45 -19.04
N ASN A 294 -25.46 12.89 -19.84
CA ASN A 294 -26.58 12.05 -20.28
C ASN A 294 -26.95 12.27 -21.75
N GLY A 295 -27.21 11.22 -22.53
CA GLY A 295 -27.87 11.36 -23.84
C GLY A 295 -27.03 12.04 -24.93
N ASN A 296 -25.72 12.16 -24.76
CA ASN A 296 -24.80 12.73 -25.76
C ASN A 296 -24.25 11.60 -26.66
N THR A 297 -25.04 11.17 -27.65
CA THR A 297 -24.72 10.03 -28.52
C THR A 297 -23.59 10.29 -29.51
N GLU A 298 -23.36 11.56 -29.85
CA GLU A 298 -22.27 12.00 -30.75
C GLU A 298 -20.95 12.26 -30.03
N LEU A 299 -20.91 12.13 -28.70
CA LEU A 299 -19.70 12.38 -27.91
C LEU A 299 -18.66 11.30 -28.22
N ARG A 300 -17.55 11.71 -28.85
CA ARG A 300 -16.44 10.82 -29.23
C ARG A 300 -15.23 10.97 -28.31
N ASN A 301 -15.11 12.08 -27.58
CA ASN A 301 -14.00 12.34 -26.68
C ASN A 301 -14.49 12.79 -25.30
N PHE A 302 -14.24 11.97 -24.28
CA PHE A 302 -14.60 12.25 -22.88
C PHE A 302 -13.52 13.04 -22.11
N SER A 303 -12.38 13.33 -22.74
CA SER A 303 -11.29 14.06 -22.12
C SER A 303 -11.65 15.53 -21.97
N PHE A 304 -11.43 16.06 -20.77
CA PHE A 304 -11.41 17.51 -20.55
C PHE A 304 -10.00 18.04 -20.82
N PRO A 305 -9.84 19.20 -21.48
CA PRO A 305 -8.51 19.74 -21.80
C PRO A 305 -7.65 20.06 -20.57
N SER A 306 -8.25 20.61 -19.50
CA SER A 306 -7.52 21.14 -18.35
C SER A 306 -8.02 20.64 -16.99
N LEU A 307 -9.02 19.75 -16.96
CA LEU A 307 -9.66 19.32 -15.70
C LEU A 307 -8.67 18.51 -14.88
N LYS A 308 -8.45 18.93 -13.63
CA LYS A 308 -7.49 18.33 -12.72
C LYS A 308 -8.17 17.45 -11.69
N LYS A 309 -9.18 18.00 -11.02
CA LYS A 309 -9.86 17.32 -9.91
C LYS A 309 -11.35 17.61 -9.82
N ILE A 310 -12.10 16.61 -9.37
CA ILE A 310 -13.54 16.65 -9.08
C ILE A 310 -13.73 16.23 -7.61
N LEU A 311 -14.34 17.10 -6.84
CA LEU A 311 -14.77 16.86 -5.46
C LEU A 311 -16.30 16.73 -5.44
N SER A 312 -16.81 15.70 -4.78
CA SER A 312 -18.25 15.47 -4.63
C SER A 312 -18.59 15.10 -3.20
N GLY A 313 -19.67 15.69 -2.67
CA GLY A 313 -20.30 15.26 -1.43
C GLY A 313 -21.27 14.08 -1.62
N SER A 314 -21.54 13.68 -2.87
CA SER A 314 -22.41 12.55 -3.24
C SER A 314 -21.63 11.24 -3.34
N ASP A 315 -22.32 10.13 -3.10
CA ASP A 315 -21.77 8.76 -3.25
C ASP A 315 -21.33 8.44 -4.69
N PHE A 316 -21.84 9.18 -5.67
CA PHE A 316 -21.39 9.14 -7.07
C PHE A 316 -20.78 10.49 -7.43
N THR A 317 -19.48 10.51 -7.71
CA THR A 317 -18.78 11.75 -8.10
C THR A 317 -19.06 12.10 -9.56
N VAL A 318 -18.94 11.11 -10.44
CA VAL A 318 -19.18 11.23 -11.88
C VAL A 318 -20.24 10.22 -12.31
N VAL A 319 -21.18 10.66 -13.14
CA VAL A 319 -22.21 9.81 -13.74
C VAL A 319 -22.31 10.12 -15.23
N VAL A 320 -22.19 9.09 -16.06
CA VAL A 320 -22.35 9.11 -17.51
C VAL A 320 -23.49 8.13 -17.86
N SER A 321 -24.38 8.52 -18.77
CA SER A 321 -25.52 7.70 -19.19
C SER A 321 -25.91 8.02 -20.64
N ASN A 322 -26.47 7.05 -21.35
CA ASN A 322 -26.94 7.13 -22.73
C ASN A 322 -25.95 7.85 -23.67
N SER A 323 -24.65 7.51 -23.56
CA SER A 323 -23.60 8.05 -24.45
C SER A 323 -23.20 7.02 -25.53
N SER A 324 -22.25 7.38 -26.41
CA SER A 324 -21.76 6.52 -27.50
C SER A 324 -21.32 5.11 -27.03
N GLU A 325 -21.97 4.05 -27.53
CA GLU A 325 -21.75 2.63 -27.15
C GLU A 325 -20.29 2.16 -27.22
N GLU A 326 -19.56 2.57 -28.26
CA GLU A 326 -18.15 2.18 -28.48
C GLU A 326 -17.18 2.68 -27.39
N LEU A 327 -17.46 3.82 -26.75
CA LEU A 327 -16.57 4.44 -25.76
C LEU A 327 -16.89 4.01 -24.32
N LEU A 328 -18.11 3.52 -24.09
CA LEU A 328 -18.54 2.97 -22.80
C LEU A 328 -17.87 1.63 -22.49
N MET A 329 -17.37 0.96 -23.53
CA MET A 329 -16.56 -0.26 -23.42
C MET A 329 -15.07 0.02 -23.23
N ASP A 330 -14.62 1.28 -23.33
CA ASP A 330 -13.21 1.65 -23.15
C ASP A 330 -12.87 1.87 -21.67
N PRO A 331 -12.05 1.00 -21.04
CA PRO A 331 -11.64 1.17 -19.65
C PRO A 331 -10.90 2.48 -19.40
N ALA A 332 -10.27 3.07 -20.42
CA ALA A 332 -9.55 4.34 -20.32
C ALA A 332 -10.48 5.50 -19.94
N VAL A 333 -11.74 5.49 -20.41
CA VAL A 333 -12.74 6.50 -20.05
C VAL A 333 -13.02 6.45 -18.56
N CYS A 334 -13.24 5.25 -18.02
CA CYS A 334 -13.50 5.13 -16.59
C CYS A 334 -12.27 5.45 -15.73
N ILE A 335 -11.10 4.90 -16.09
CA ILE A 335 -9.85 5.18 -15.37
C ILE A 335 -9.55 6.69 -15.42
N GLY A 336 -9.85 7.35 -16.53
CA GLY A 336 -9.75 8.79 -16.69
C GLY A 336 -10.58 9.53 -15.66
N PHE A 337 -11.88 9.22 -15.54
CA PHE A 337 -12.75 9.84 -14.55
C PHE A 337 -12.36 9.51 -13.10
N ALA A 338 -11.99 8.26 -12.81
CA ALA A 338 -11.57 7.85 -11.48
C ALA A 338 -10.32 8.63 -10.99
N LYS A 339 -9.36 8.89 -11.89
CA LYS A 339 -8.15 9.69 -11.58
C LYS A 339 -8.46 11.15 -11.25
N LEU A 340 -9.57 11.69 -11.77
CA LEU A 340 -10.01 13.04 -11.49
C LEU A 340 -10.65 13.17 -10.10
N GLU A 341 -11.09 12.10 -9.45
CA GLU A 341 -11.70 12.21 -8.12
C GLU A 341 -10.66 12.66 -7.06
N THR A 342 -11.03 13.58 -6.16
CA THR A 342 -10.18 14.00 -5.03
C THR A 342 -10.11 12.96 -3.92
N GLU A 343 -11.16 12.16 -3.82
CA GLU A 343 -11.27 10.95 -3.02
C GLU A 343 -12.04 9.95 -3.89
N PRO A 344 -11.53 8.72 -4.07
CA PRO A 344 -12.24 7.70 -4.81
C PRO A 344 -13.63 7.49 -4.19
N SER A 345 -14.66 7.72 -4.98
CA SER A 345 -16.04 7.46 -4.58
C SER A 345 -16.19 5.98 -4.22
N LYS A 346 -17.04 5.68 -3.24
CA LYS A 346 -17.26 4.31 -2.75
C LYS A 346 -17.58 3.32 -3.88
N TRP A 347 -18.22 3.81 -4.95
CA TRP A 347 -18.66 3.00 -6.08
C TRP A 347 -17.87 3.25 -7.37
N GLY A 348 -17.02 4.29 -7.42
CA GLY A 348 -16.39 4.78 -8.65
C GLY A 348 -17.35 5.56 -9.54
N PRO A 349 -16.85 6.12 -10.67
CA PRO A 349 -17.70 6.69 -11.71
C PRO A 349 -18.79 5.70 -12.15
N MET A 350 -20.02 6.20 -12.31
CA MET A 350 -21.13 5.42 -12.87
C MET A 350 -21.25 5.72 -14.35
N ILE A 351 -21.33 4.68 -15.17
CA ILE A 351 -21.39 4.72 -16.63
C ILE A 351 -22.51 3.77 -17.08
N ASP A 352 -23.60 4.32 -17.61
CA ASP A 352 -24.79 3.58 -18.06
C ASP A 352 -25.38 2.60 -17.05
N GLY A 353 -25.51 3.08 -15.81
CA GLY A 353 -26.02 2.29 -14.69
C GLY A 353 -25.04 1.22 -14.20
N GLN A 354 -23.83 1.15 -14.75
CA GLN A 354 -22.74 0.29 -14.30
C GLN A 354 -21.68 1.18 -13.67
N THR A 355 -21.27 0.94 -12.44
CA THR A 355 -20.02 1.56 -11.98
C THR A 355 -18.85 0.74 -12.50
N CYS A 356 -17.63 1.22 -12.43
CA CYS A 356 -16.48 0.53 -13.03
C CYS A 356 -15.78 -0.48 -12.08
N ALA A 357 -16.39 -1.51 -11.49
CA ALA A 357 -17.40 -2.44 -11.99
C ALA A 357 -18.46 -2.77 -10.89
N SER A 358 -19.63 -2.11 -10.77
CA SER A 358 -20.57 -2.40 -9.66
C SER A 358 -21.01 -3.87 -9.61
N LYS A 359 -21.12 -4.54 -10.77
CA LYS A 359 -21.53 -5.94 -10.88
C LYS A 359 -20.42 -6.95 -10.63
N CYS A 360 -19.15 -6.53 -10.62
CA CYS A 360 -18.00 -7.41 -10.40
C CYS A 360 -17.14 -6.97 -9.21
N ILE A 361 -17.71 -6.15 -8.32
CA ILE A 361 -17.09 -5.78 -7.04
C ILE A 361 -17.82 -6.51 -5.93
N PHE A 362 -17.06 -7.22 -5.09
CA PHE A 362 -17.55 -7.74 -3.82
C PHE A 362 -17.12 -6.81 -2.68
N ARG A 363 -18.04 -6.47 -1.76
CA ARG A 363 -17.77 -5.59 -0.61
C ARG A 363 -18.18 -6.26 0.70
N GLY A 364 -17.40 -6.02 1.74
CA GLY A 364 -17.68 -6.48 3.09
C GLY A 364 -17.11 -7.88 3.38
N ASP A 365 -17.38 -8.37 4.58
CA ASP A 365 -16.90 -9.68 5.02
C ASP A 365 -17.63 -10.80 4.31
N LEU A 366 -16.90 -11.84 3.93
CA LEU A 366 -17.46 -13.04 3.32
C LEU A 366 -18.14 -13.90 4.40
N ASN A 367 -19.46 -14.03 4.34
CA ASN A 367 -20.28 -14.81 5.27
C ASN A 367 -21.57 -15.30 4.57
N SER A 368 -22.36 -16.11 5.28
CA SER A 368 -23.57 -16.76 4.79
C SER A 368 -24.63 -15.79 4.28
N LYS A 369 -24.61 -14.54 4.77
CA LYS A 369 -25.52 -13.45 4.38
C LYS A 369 -25.02 -12.68 3.15
N THR A 370 -23.70 -12.59 2.96
CA THR A 370 -23.09 -11.76 1.90
C THR A 370 -22.70 -12.58 0.67
N ILE A 371 -22.45 -13.88 0.78
CA ILE A 371 -21.99 -14.73 -0.32
C ILE A 371 -22.91 -14.72 -1.55
N ASP A 372 -24.22 -14.56 -1.38
CA ASP A 372 -25.16 -14.50 -2.51
C ASP A 372 -25.06 -13.19 -3.31
N SER A 373 -24.44 -12.17 -2.74
CA SER A 373 -24.07 -10.93 -3.45
C SER A 373 -22.73 -11.01 -4.18
N PHE A 374 -22.01 -12.13 -4.05
CA PHE A 374 -20.75 -12.34 -4.76
C PHE A 374 -20.99 -12.37 -6.28
N PRO A 375 -20.18 -11.66 -7.08
CA PRO A 375 -20.40 -11.50 -8.51
C PRO A 375 -20.01 -12.73 -9.33
N SER A 376 -20.72 -13.84 -9.12
CA SER A 376 -20.39 -15.17 -9.63
C SER A 376 -20.41 -15.31 -11.16
N THR A 377 -20.96 -14.35 -11.90
CA THR A 377 -20.92 -14.33 -13.37
C THR A 377 -19.68 -13.66 -13.94
N CYS A 378 -18.88 -12.99 -13.10
CA CYS A 378 -17.74 -12.21 -13.53
C CYS A 378 -16.46 -13.04 -13.57
N SER A 379 -15.66 -12.85 -14.63
CA SER A 379 -14.32 -13.44 -14.73
C SER A 379 -13.24 -12.59 -14.07
N ARG A 380 -13.43 -11.27 -14.05
CA ARG A 380 -12.55 -10.33 -13.35
C ARG A 380 -13.31 -9.72 -12.19
N VAL A 381 -12.85 -9.95 -10.96
CA VAL A 381 -13.51 -9.49 -9.72
C VAL A 381 -12.61 -8.54 -8.96
N CYS A 382 -13.17 -7.42 -8.50
CA CYS A 382 -12.51 -6.45 -7.65
C CYS A 382 -12.91 -6.69 -6.19
N SER A 383 -11.99 -7.12 -5.33
CA SER A 383 -12.28 -7.38 -3.91
C SER A 383 -11.01 -7.49 -3.07
N PHE A 384 -11.12 -7.14 -1.79
CA PHE A 384 -10.23 -7.68 -0.75
C PHE A 384 -10.94 -8.86 -0.10
N LEU A 385 -10.58 -10.08 -0.50
CA LEU A 385 -11.23 -11.29 0.00
C LEU A 385 -10.66 -11.66 1.35
N LYS A 386 -11.46 -11.46 2.40
CA LYS A 386 -11.15 -11.89 3.76
C LYS A 386 -12.00 -13.11 4.11
N ILE A 387 -11.31 -14.22 4.36
CA ILE A 387 -11.89 -15.49 4.78
C ILE A 387 -11.28 -15.83 6.13
N ASN A 388 -12.08 -15.80 7.19
CA ASN A 388 -11.55 -16.00 8.52
C ASN A 388 -12.43 -16.90 9.40
N LYS A 389 -12.13 -16.96 10.71
CA LYS A 389 -12.92 -17.71 11.70
C LYS A 389 -14.41 -17.34 11.72
N ASP A 390 -14.77 -16.14 11.27
CA ASP A 390 -16.14 -15.62 11.27
C ASP A 390 -16.87 -15.91 9.94
N THR A 391 -16.17 -16.48 8.95
CA THR A 391 -16.77 -16.91 7.69
C THR A 391 -17.56 -18.22 7.89
N ASP A 392 -18.88 -18.11 7.98
CA ASP A 392 -19.84 -19.21 8.16
C ASP A 392 -20.37 -19.78 6.82
N VAL A 393 -19.53 -19.80 5.78
CA VAL A 393 -19.88 -20.29 4.43
C VAL A 393 -19.29 -21.67 4.19
N LEU A 394 -20.07 -22.62 3.70
CA LEU A 394 -19.53 -23.94 3.32
C LEU A 394 -18.63 -23.83 2.08
N GLU A 395 -17.58 -24.65 2.01
CA GLU A 395 -16.61 -24.68 0.91
C GLU A 395 -17.28 -24.87 -0.46
N GLU A 396 -18.34 -25.69 -0.56
CA GLU A 396 -19.11 -25.89 -1.78
C GLU A 396 -19.75 -24.58 -2.30
N ARG A 397 -20.23 -23.72 -1.40
CA ARG A 397 -20.78 -22.42 -1.77
C ARG A 397 -19.70 -21.47 -2.27
N LEU A 398 -18.50 -21.50 -1.68
CA LEU A 398 -17.35 -20.74 -2.15
C LEU A 398 -16.92 -21.19 -3.54
N ASN A 399 -16.78 -22.50 -3.75
CA ASN A 399 -16.48 -23.09 -5.05
C ASN A 399 -17.48 -22.64 -6.13
N LYS A 400 -18.77 -22.61 -5.81
CA LYS A 400 -19.80 -22.14 -6.74
C LYS A 400 -19.71 -20.64 -6.99
N ALA A 401 -19.48 -19.83 -5.95
CA ALA A 401 -19.39 -18.38 -6.06
C ALA A 401 -18.17 -17.94 -6.88
N PHE A 402 -17.02 -18.56 -6.66
CA PHE A 402 -15.75 -18.18 -7.26
C PHE A 402 -15.50 -18.85 -8.60
N LYS A 403 -16.34 -19.81 -9.01
CA LYS A 403 -16.19 -20.65 -10.21
C LYS A 403 -15.73 -19.91 -11.47
N ASN A 404 -16.31 -18.74 -11.75
CA ASN A 404 -16.00 -17.97 -12.96
C ASN A 404 -14.87 -16.96 -12.75
N MET A 405 -14.50 -16.64 -11.51
CA MET A 405 -13.45 -15.67 -11.19
C MET A 405 -12.09 -16.25 -11.59
N THR A 406 -11.53 -15.72 -12.67
CA THR A 406 -10.18 -16.04 -13.17
C THR A 406 -9.17 -14.96 -12.82
N VAL A 407 -9.60 -13.72 -12.59
CA VAL A 407 -8.74 -12.61 -12.18
C VAL A 407 -9.27 -11.94 -10.92
N LEU A 408 -8.43 -11.87 -9.89
CA LEU A 408 -8.69 -11.08 -8.68
C LEU A 408 -7.88 -9.78 -8.73
N LEU A 409 -8.58 -8.65 -8.71
CA LEU A 409 -8.00 -7.33 -8.54
C LEU A 409 -8.19 -6.89 -7.08
N GLY A 410 -7.14 -6.91 -6.26
CA GLY A 410 -7.24 -6.51 -4.85
C GLY A 410 -6.30 -7.24 -3.89
N GLY A 411 -6.84 -8.00 -2.94
CA GLY A 411 -6.03 -8.72 -1.93
C GLY A 411 -6.73 -9.97 -1.43
N LEU A 412 -5.97 -10.86 -0.79
CA LEU A 412 -6.45 -12.15 -0.32
C LEU A 412 -5.89 -12.46 1.07
N GLU A 413 -6.79 -12.56 2.05
CA GLU A 413 -6.50 -12.90 3.44
C GLU A 413 -7.31 -14.14 3.84
N ILE A 414 -6.64 -15.26 4.11
CA ILE A 414 -7.27 -16.50 4.58
C ILE A 414 -6.64 -16.88 5.92
N THR A 415 -7.34 -16.63 7.02
CA THR A 415 -6.73 -16.73 8.35
C THR A 415 -7.64 -17.36 9.38
N TYR A 416 -7.13 -18.25 10.23
CA TYR A 416 -7.92 -18.84 11.33
C TYR A 416 -9.19 -19.59 10.84
N THR A 417 -9.15 -20.19 9.65
CA THR A 417 -10.29 -20.95 9.10
C THR A 417 -10.21 -22.44 9.46
N ASN A 418 -11.36 -23.12 9.40
CA ASN A 418 -11.48 -24.57 9.56
C ASN A 418 -11.61 -25.31 8.21
N TYR A 419 -11.37 -24.63 7.09
CA TYR A 419 -11.39 -25.29 5.78
C TYR A 419 -10.22 -26.26 5.67
N THR A 420 -10.48 -27.43 5.07
CA THR A 420 -9.44 -28.44 4.84
C THR A 420 -8.69 -28.19 3.52
N SER A 421 -9.29 -27.47 2.57
CA SER A 421 -8.68 -27.15 1.29
C SER A 421 -8.92 -25.70 0.85
N GLY A 422 -8.07 -25.21 -0.05
CA GLY A 422 -8.23 -23.96 -0.78
C GLY A 422 -8.81 -24.11 -2.18
N ASN A 423 -9.47 -25.23 -2.51
CA ASN A 423 -9.94 -25.56 -3.88
C ASN A 423 -10.87 -24.49 -4.50
N PHE A 424 -11.56 -23.69 -3.68
CA PHE A 424 -12.36 -22.55 -4.16
C PHE A 424 -11.53 -21.47 -4.87
N LEU A 425 -10.20 -21.50 -4.79
CA LEU A 425 -9.29 -20.62 -5.54
C LEU A 425 -8.81 -21.22 -6.87
N SER A 426 -9.19 -22.47 -7.19
CA SER A 426 -8.63 -23.21 -8.33
C SER A 426 -8.90 -22.58 -9.69
N SER A 427 -9.96 -21.76 -9.83
CA SER A 427 -10.28 -21.03 -11.06
C SER A 427 -9.37 -19.83 -11.32
N LEU A 428 -8.67 -19.31 -10.29
CA LEU A 428 -7.83 -18.13 -10.44
C LEU A 428 -6.64 -18.40 -11.35
N GLU A 429 -6.47 -17.53 -12.34
CA GLU A 429 -5.36 -17.48 -13.28
C GLU A 429 -4.42 -16.31 -13.00
N GLU A 430 -4.95 -15.21 -12.46
CA GLU A 430 -4.18 -14.00 -12.15
C GLU A 430 -4.66 -13.36 -10.84
N ILE A 431 -3.70 -12.90 -10.05
CA ILE A 431 -3.95 -12.01 -8.92
C ILE A 431 -3.14 -10.73 -9.18
N ASP A 432 -3.85 -9.64 -9.49
CA ASP A 432 -3.27 -8.29 -9.48
C ASP A 432 -3.54 -7.69 -8.09
N GLY A 433 -2.63 -8.06 -7.20
CA GLY A 433 -2.64 -7.72 -5.80
C GLY A 433 -2.09 -6.32 -5.57
N PHE A 434 -2.93 -5.29 -5.64
CA PHE A 434 -2.55 -3.96 -5.12
C PHE A 434 -2.22 -4.00 -3.60
N ASN A 435 -2.53 -5.12 -2.93
CA ASN A 435 -2.23 -5.44 -1.53
C ASN A 435 -1.55 -6.83 -1.41
N SER A 436 -1.19 -7.23 -0.19
CA SER A 436 -0.54 -8.51 0.12
C SER A 436 -1.47 -9.73 0.04
N ILE A 437 -0.87 -10.90 -0.21
CA ILE A 437 -1.49 -12.21 0.02
C ILE A 437 -1.06 -12.71 1.40
N MET A 438 -2.03 -13.07 2.24
CA MET A 438 -1.78 -13.54 3.59
C MET A 438 -2.60 -14.80 3.88
N MET A 439 -1.94 -15.90 4.22
CA MET A 439 -2.60 -17.16 4.59
C MET A 439 -1.95 -17.80 5.81
N HIS A 440 -2.56 -17.67 6.98
CA HIS A 440 -1.96 -18.22 8.20
C HIS A 440 -2.95 -18.74 9.22
N SER A 441 -2.46 -19.59 10.13
CA SER A 441 -3.25 -20.12 11.24
C SER A 441 -4.49 -20.91 10.79
N ASN A 442 -4.50 -21.48 9.59
CA ASN A 442 -5.56 -22.37 9.10
C ASN A 442 -5.19 -23.82 9.45
N ASN A 443 -5.40 -24.20 10.71
CA ASN A 443 -4.85 -25.44 11.27
C ASN A 443 -5.37 -26.72 10.61
N GLU A 444 -6.55 -26.69 9.99
CA GLU A 444 -7.15 -27.85 9.32
C GLU A 444 -6.82 -27.93 7.82
N MET A 445 -6.24 -26.87 7.26
CA MET A 445 -5.97 -26.79 5.82
C MET A 445 -4.77 -27.66 5.46
N THR A 446 -4.99 -28.65 4.60
CA THR A 446 -3.95 -29.55 4.09
C THR A 446 -3.38 -29.08 2.75
N GLU A 447 -4.16 -28.35 1.95
CA GLU A 447 -3.73 -27.90 0.63
C GLU A 447 -4.27 -26.51 0.26
N ILE A 448 -3.39 -25.66 -0.26
CA ILE A 448 -3.76 -24.40 -0.95
C ILE A 448 -3.71 -24.66 -2.46
N GLU A 449 -4.85 -24.52 -3.15
CA GLU A 449 -5.01 -24.95 -4.55
C GLU A 449 -5.10 -23.77 -5.54
N PHE A 450 -3.96 -23.22 -5.94
CA PHE A 450 -3.84 -22.27 -7.05
C PHE A 450 -3.60 -22.97 -8.39
N THR A 451 -4.44 -23.96 -8.70
CA THR A 451 -4.27 -24.90 -9.82
C THR A 451 -4.09 -24.23 -11.18
N ASN A 452 -4.79 -23.11 -11.41
CA ASN A 452 -4.72 -22.37 -12.67
C ASN A 452 -3.87 -21.10 -12.63
N LEU A 453 -3.31 -20.73 -11.47
CA LEU A 453 -2.63 -19.45 -11.30
C LEU A 453 -1.37 -19.39 -12.16
N ARG A 454 -1.27 -18.36 -13.00
CA ARG A 454 -0.15 -18.09 -13.91
C ARG A 454 0.61 -16.83 -13.52
N TYR A 455 -0.12 -15.80 -13.12
CA TYR A 455 0.46 -14.48 -12.88
C TYR A 455 0.14 -14.00 -11.48
N LEU A 456 1.19 -13.66 -10.76
CA LEU A 456 1.09 -13.06 -9.45
C LEU A 456 1.72 -11.67 -9.51
N LYS A 457 0.94 -10.63 -9.26
CA LYS A 457 1.43 -9.27 -9.13
C LYS A 457 1.15 -8.76 -7.72
N CYS A 458 2.14 -8.81 -6.83
CA CYS A 458 1.99 -8.40 -5.44
C CYS A 458 3.33 -8.02 -4.80
N PHE A 459 3.31 -7.07 -3.86
CA PHE A 459 4.52 -6.72 -3.09
C PHE A 459 4.86 -7.78 -2.04
N MET A 460 3.87 -8.51 -1.50
CA MET A 460 4.07 -9.47 -0.41
C MET A 460 3.16 -10.70 -0.49
N MET A 461 3.74 -11.89 -0.28
CA MET A 461 3.03 -13.17 -0.07
C MET A 461 3.55 -13.81 1.22
N ASN A 462 2.70 -13.91 2.24
CA ASN A 462 3.01 -14.52 3.52
C ASN A 462 2.09 -15.72 3.77
N ILE A 463 2.67 -16.92 3.86
CA ILE A 463 1.96 -18.15 4.17
C ILE A 463 2.66 -18.80 5.36
N TYR A 464 2.05 -18.80 6.55
CA TYR A 464 2.72 -19.32 7.74
C TYR A 464 1.77 -19.96 8.76
N SER A 465 2.28 -20.77 9.69
CA SER A 465 1.47 -21.34 10.78
C SER A 465 0.22 -22.13 10.32
N ASN A 466 0.26 -22.77 9.15
CA ASN A 466 -0.80 -23.67 8.70
C ASN A 466 -0.41 -25.11 9.04
N ASN A 467 -0.76 -25.55 10.25
CA ASN A 467 -0.11 -26.68 10.91
C ASN A 467 -0.33 -28.07 10.27
N LYS A 468 -1.32 -28.25 9.39
CA LYS A 468 -1.55 -29.50 8.64
C LYS A 468 -1.27 -29.37 7.15
N MET A 469 -0.71 -28.23 6.70
CA MET A 469 -0.53 -27.95 5.28
C MET A 469 0.56 -28.83 4.69
N GLU A 470 0.16 -29.73 3.80
CA GLU A 470 1.00 -30.68 3.08
C GLU A 470 1.57 -30.10 1.78
N ARG A 471 0.84 -29.18 1.12
CA ARG A 471 1.32 -28.59 -0.14
C ARG A 471 0.64 -27.28 -0.52
N ILE A 472 1.30 -26.54 -1.41
CA ILE A 472 0.74 -25.41 -2.16
C ILE A 472 0.82 -25.75 -3.64
N THR A 473 -0.32 -25.87 -4.31
CA THR A 473 -0.40 -26.21 -5.72
C THR A 473 -0.40 -24.94 -6.58
N MET A 474 0.71 -24.66 -7.27
CA MET A 474 0.90 -23.50 -8.16
C MET A 474 1.58 -23.89 -9.50
N ARG A 475 1.23 -25.06 -10.05
CA ARG A 475 1.94 -25.69 -11.18
C ARG A 475 2.00 -24.86 -12.46
N LYS A 476 1.05 -23.95 -12.66
CA LYS A 476 0.97 -23.10 -13.86
C LYS A 476 1.63 -21.74 -13.67
N LEU A 477 2.22 -21.48 -12.49
CA LEU A 477 2.82 -20.19 -12.20
C LEU A 477 3.92 -19.90 -13.23
N VAL A 478 3.84 -18.73 -13.84
CA VAL A 478 4.76 -18.26 -14.87
C VAL A 478 5.63 -17.15 -14.33
N ASN A 479 5.04 -16.21 -13.60
CA ASN A 479 5.74 -15.00 -13.17
C ASN A 479 5.19 -14.41 -11.86
N VAL A 480 6.10 -13.85 -11.07
CA VAL A 480 5.81 -13.02 -9.90
C VAL A 480 6.40 -11.64 -10.14
N THR A 481 5.57 -10.60 -10.08
CA THR A 481 5.99 -9.22 -10.38
C THR A 481 5.44 -8.22 -9.38
N TRP A 482 6.07 -7.05 -9.35
CA TRP A 482 5.58 -5.88 -8.62
C TRP A 482 6.16 -4.61 -9.25
N ASP A 483 5.82 -3.42 -8.73
CA ASP A 483 6.46 -2.17 -9.14
C ASP A 483 7.98 -2.34 -9.12
N THR A 484 8.63 -1.97 -10.22
CA THR A 484 10.08 -2.03 -10.41
C THR A 484 10.89 -1.21 -9.38
N LYS A 485 10.25 -0.31 -8.64
CA LYS A 485 10.86 0.53 -7.61
C LYS A 485 10.75 -0.03 -6.19
N GLU A 486 9.99 -1.09 -5.99
CA GLU A 486 9.71 -1.67 -4.67
C GLU A 486 10.06 -3.17 -4.62
N ASP A 487 10.57 -3.63 -3.49
CA ASP A 487 11.00 -5.02 -3.32
C ASP A 487 9.80 -5.97 -3.17
N ILE A 488 9.96 -7.20 -3.66
CA ILE A 488 8.98 -8.27 -3.47
C ILE A 488 9.39 -9.09 -2.24
N LEU A 489 8.45 -9.39 -1.35
CA LEU A 489 8.64 -10.24 -0.18
C LEU A 489 7.79 -11.51 -0.27
N ILE A 490 8.44 -12.66 -0.46
CA ILE A 490 7.80 -13.98 -0.40
C ILE A 490 8.26 -14.69 0.87
N PHE A 491 7.32 -15.04 1.74
CA PHE A 491 7.57 -15.82 2.96
C PHE A 491 6.60 -17.00 3.03
N ILE A 492 7.13 -18.23 2.97
CA ILE A 492 6.33 -19.46 3.07
C ILE A 492 6.94 -20.33 4.17
N PHE A 493 6.18 -20.60 5.24
CA PHE A 493 6.60 -21.39 6.39
C PHE A 493 5.49 -22.34 6.86
N SER A 494 5.59 -23.63 6.51
CA SER A 494 4.72 -24.65 7.10
C SER A 494 5.52 -25.47 8.11
N PRO A 495 5.10 -25.52 9.40
CA PRO A 495 5.74 -26.39 10.38
C PRO A 495 5.37 -27.87 10.17
N TYR A 496 4.50 -28.20 9.21
CA TYR A 496 4.05 -29.58 9.01
C TYR A 496 5.18 -30.46 8.42
N PRO A 497 5.44 -31.66 8.99
CA PRO A 497 6.57 -32.49 8.59
C PRO A 497 6.59 -32.92 7.12
N ASP A 498 5.41 -32.93 6.49
CA ASP A 498 5.20 -33.39 5.12
C ASP A 498 4.90 -32.26 4.13
N PHE A 499 5.12 -31.01 4.53
CA PHE A 499 4.95 -29.89 3.60
C PHE A 499 5.97 -29.95 2.45
N CYS A 500 5.44 -30.04 1.23
CA CYS A 500 6.22 -30.04 0.00
C CYS A 500 5.96 -28.81 -0.88
N LEU A 501 7.00 -28.36 -1.58
CA LEU A 501 6.92 -27.26 -2.57
C LEU A 501 6.89 -27.81 -4.00
N ASP A 502 6.00 -27.30 -4.84
CA ASP A 502 5.97 -27.64 -6.27
C ASP A 502 7.23 -27.13 -6.99
N THR A 503 7.84 -27.97 -7.83
CA THR A 503 9.07 -27.65 -8.55
C THR A 503 8.88 -26.48 -9.54
N GLY A 504 7.71 -26.39 -10.18
CA GLY A 504 7.40 -25.29 -11.09
C GLY A 504 7.38 -23.94 -10.36
N ALA A 505 6.72 -23.89 -9.20
CA ALA A 505 6.69 -22.68 -8.37
C ALA A 505 8.09 -22.31 -7.86
N ALA A 506 8.88 -23.29 -7.40
CA ALA A 506 10.24 -23.07 -6.95
C ALA A 506 11.12 -22.42 -8.03
N LYS A 507 11.03 -22.89 -9.28
CA LYS A 507 11.74 -22.32 -10.44
C LYS A 507 11.30 -20.89 -10.78
N VAL A 508 10.06 -20.51 -10.49
CA VAL A 508 9.61 -19.11 -10.67
C VAL A 508 10.15 -18.23 -9.56
N PHE A 509 10.15 -18.70 -8.32
CA PHE A 509 10.63 -17.91 -7.17
C PHE A 509 12.13 -17.59 -7.27
N THR A 510 12.94 -18.44 -7.89
CA THR A 510 14.37 -18.15 -8.15
C THR A 510 14.59 -17.08 -9.22
N LYS A 511 13.55 -16.71 -9.98
CA LYS A 511 13.60 -15.68 -11.04
C LYS A 511 13.11 -14.31 -10.59
N ILE A 512 12.69 -14.18 -9.33
CA ILE A 512 12.30 -12.89 -8.78
C ILE A 512 13.50 -11.94 -8.80
N ARG A 513 13.28 -10.71 -9.29
CA ARG A 513 14.34 -9.71 -9.49
C ARG A 513 14.97 -9.25 -8.18
N GLU A 514 16.23 -8.83 -8.22
CA GLU A 514 16.86 -8.15 -7.09
C GLU A 514 16.63 -6.62 -7.13
N PRO A 515 16.59 -5.92 -5.97
CA PRO A 515 16.51 -6.45 -4.61
C PRO A 515 15.09 -6.96 -4.30
N SER A 516 14.96 -8.20 -3.85
CA SER A 516 13.70 -8.80 -3.37
C SER A 516 14.05 -10.00 -2.49
N THR A 517 13.16 -10.37 -1.59
CA THR A 517 13.41 -11.41 -0.59
C THR A 517 12.45 -12.58 -0.79
N THR A 518 13.00 -13.78 -0.93
CA THR A 518 12.24 -15.03 -1.01
C THR A 518 12.73 -16.00 0.07
N ASN A 519 11.90 -16.23 1.08
CA ASN A 519 12.13 -17.11 2.21
C ASN A 519 11.12 -18.25 2.21
N ILE A 520 11.54 -19.44 1.79
CA ILE A 520 10.66 -20.62 1.70
C ILE A 520 11.23 -21.73 2.58
N TYR A 521 10.42 -22.16 3.53
CA TYR A 521 10.69 -23.24 4.47
C TYR A 521 9.80 -24.43 4.12
N ALA A 522 10.30 -25.26 3.22
CA ALA A 522 9.71 -26.54 2.86
C ALA A 522 10.73 -27.64 3.08
N ARG A 523 10.28 -28.86 3.43
CA ARG A 523 11.21 -29.96 3.75
C ARG A 523 11.69 -30.69 2.50
N TYR A 524 10.83 -30.82 1.50
CA TYR A 524 11.13 -31.49 0.23
C TYR A 524 10.27 -30.92 -0.90
N PHE A 525 10.63 -31.24 -2.14
CA PHE A 525 9.80 -30.91 -3.29
C PHE A 525 8.67 -31.92 -3.45
N CYS A 526 7.50 -31.48 -3.91
CA CYS A 526 6.43 -32.39 -4.28
C CYS A 526 6.86 -33.24 -5.48
N GLU A 527 6.62 -34.55 -5.45
CA GLU A 527 7.04 -35.43 -6.53
C GLU A 527 6.36 -35.03 -7.86
N PRO A 528 7.13 -34.67 -8.91
CA PRO A 528 6.57 -34.22 -10.17
C PRO A 528 6.10 -35.41 -11.01
N LYS A 529 5.29 -35.12 -12.04
CA LYS A 529 5.02 -36.08 -13.10
C LYS A 529 6.26 -36.20 -13.99
N PHE A 530 6.96 -37.33 -13.90
CA PHE A 530 8.10 -37.62 -14.75
C PHE A 530 7.69 -37.75 -16.21
N ASN A 531 8.54 -37.24 -17.09
CA ASN A 531 8.40 -37.31 -18.54
C ASN A 531 9.79 -37.37 -19.18
N GLU A 532 9.90 -37.20 -20.50
CA GLU A 532 11.19 -37.27 -21.18
C GLU A 532 12.18 -36.17 -20.75
N ARG A 533 11.67 -35.03 -20.28
CA ARG A 533 12.46 -33.87 -19.82
C ARG A 533 12.66 -33.81 -18.31
N MET A 534 11.69 -34.25 -17.50
CA MET A 534 11.78 -34.30 -16.03
C MET A 534 12.18 -35.70 -15.56
N CYS A 535 13.36 -35.83 -14.95
CA CYS A 535 13.99 -37.12 -14.66
C CYS A 535 14.45 -37.25 -13.21
N ARG A 536 14.51 -38.47 -12.68
CA ARG A 536 15.14 -38.74 -11.37
C ARG A 536 16.66 -38.79 -11.41
N THR A 537 17.19 -39.23 -12.55
CA THR A 537 18.63 -39.34 -12.77
C THR A 537 18.99 -38.75 -14.13
N PRO A 538 20.17 -38.12 -14.26
CA PRO A 538 20.63 -37.60 -15.54
C PRO A 538 20.74 -38.70 -16.60
N ARG A 539 20.13 -38.47 -17.77
CA ARG A 539 20.21 -39.29 -18.98
C ARG A 539 19.88 -38.43 -20.20
N ASN A 540 20.15 -38.94 -21.40
CA ASN A 540 19.84 -38.23 -22.65
C ASN A 540 18.36 -37.83 -22.71
N GLY A 541 18.09 -36.57 -23.06
CA GLY A 541 16.75 -35.97 -23.14
C GLY A 541 16.28 -35.25 -21.88
N CYS A 542 16.92 -35.48 -20.72
CA CYS A 542 16.57 -34.80 -19.48
C CYS A 542 17.03 -33.34 -19.50
N VAL A 543 16.11 -32.46 -19.11
CA VAL A 543 16.33 -31.01 -18.97
C VAL A 543 16.21 -30.59 -17.50
N GLU A 544 15.38 -31.29 -16.72
CA GLU A 544 15.19 -31.03 -15.30
C GLU A 544 15.39 -32.32 -14.50
N ILE A 545 16.12 -32.22 -13.38
CA ILE A 545 16.41 -33.35 -12.50
C ILE A 545 15.72 -33.14 -11.15
N PHE A 546 14.95 -34.14 -10.71
CA PHE A 546 14.34 -34.20 -9.39
C PHE A 546 15.11 -35.17 -8.49
N GLY A 547 15.75 -34.61 -7.46
CA GLY A 547 16.66 -35.32 -6.56
C GLY A 547 18.12 -34.91 -6.75
N ASP A 548 18.96 -35.45 -5.88
CA ASP A 548 20.38 -35.12 -5.85
C ASP A 548 21.12 -35.73 -7.05
N VAL A 549 22.05 -34.95 -7.61
CA VAL A 549 22.97 -35.40 -8.66
C VAL A 549 24.34 -35.60 -8.05
N VAL A 550 24.79 -36.86 -8.00
CA VAL A 550 26.14 -37.21 -7.51
C VAL A 550 27.07 -37.48 -8.67
N VAL A 551 28.02 -36.58 -8.90
CA VAL A 551 29.07 -36.73 -9.90
C VAL A 551 30.30 -37.37 -9.26
N GLY A 552 30.50 -38.66 -9.57
CA GLY A 552 31.62 -39.49 -9.12
C GLY A 552 32.67 -39.81 -10.21
N PRO A 553 33.63 -40.70 -9.93
CA PRO A 553 34.74 -41.02 -10.85
C PRO A 553 34.30 -41.66 -12.17
N PHE A 554 33.13 -42.30 -12.16
CA PHE A 554 32.57 -43.02 -13.32
C PHE A 554 31.29 -42.35 -13.88
N PHE A 555 31.00 -41.12 -13.45
CA PHE A 555 29.80 -40.42 -13.90
C PHE A 555 29.97 -39.93 -15.35
N ASN A 556 29.02 -40.25 -16.23
CA ASN A 556 29.07 -39.82 -17.63
C ASN A 556 28.64 -38.34 -17.74
N MET A 557 29.58 -37.42 -17.90
CA MET A 557 29.28 -35.99 -17.94
C MET A 557 28.44 -35.54 -19.14
N THR A 558 28.45 -36.29 -20.25
CA THR A 558 27.71 -35.95 -21.48
C THR A 558 26.20 -35.75 -21.23
N VAL A 559 25.64 -36.40 -20.19
CA VAL A 559 24.20 -36.28 -19.88
C VAL A 559 23.83 -35.00 -19.12
N MET A 560 24.82 -34.24 -18.61
CA MET A 560 24.59 -32.97 -17.91
C MET A 560 24.51 -31.78 -18.86
N LYS A 561 25.00 -31.92 -20.09
CA LYS A 561 25.08 -30.85 -21.09
C LYS A 561 23.78 -30.10 -21.31
N TYR A 562 22.64 -30.80 -21.23
CA TYR A 562 21.30 -30.26 -21.48
C TYR A 562 20.47 -30.07 -20.21
N VAL A 563 21.02 -30.36 -19.03
CA VAL A 563 20.31 -30.19 -17.76
C VAL A 563 20.31 -28.71 -17.40
N GLU A 564 19.12 -28.11 -17.33
CA GLU A 564 18.90 -26.70 -16.98
C GLU A 564 18.64 -26.49 -15.49
N VAL A 565 17.99 -27.45 -14.83
CA VAL A 565 17.55 -27.31 -13.42
C VAL A 565 17.77 -28.59 -12.64
N ILE A 566 18.27 -28.44 -11.40
CA ILE A 566 18.33 -29.51 -10.41
C ILE A 566 17.47 -29.11 -9.20
N TYR A 567 16.43 -29.89 -8.89
CA TYR A 567 15.63 -29.79 -7.66
C TYR A 567 16.19 -30.75 -6.62
N GLY A 568 17.26 -30.33 -5.97
CA GLY A 568 18.09 -31.14 -5.09
C GLY A 568 19.50 -30.55 -5.00
N SER A 569 20.44 -31.35 -4.52
CA SER A 569 21.84 -30.98 -4.42
C SER A 569 22.64 -31.50 -5.62
N LEU A 570 23.57 -30.69 -6.12
CA LEU A 570 24.64 -31.15 -7.01
C LEU A 570 25.88 -31.46 -6.17
N ILE A 571 26.25 -32.73 -6.09
CA ILE A 571 27.33 -33.24 -5.24
C ILE A 571 28.44 -33.76 -6.14
N ILE A 572 29.61 -33.14 -6.13
CA ILE A 572 30.77 -33.57 -6.93
C ILE A 572 31.82 -34.13 -5.99
N LYS A 573 32.05 -35.45 -6.03
CA LYS A 573 32.98 -36.15 -5.11
C LYS A 573 33.80 -37.19 -5.86
N ASN A 574 35.13 -37.16 -5.72
CA ASN A 574 36.04 -38.09 -6.39
C ASN A 574 35.84 -38.15 -7.92
N SER A 575 35.44 -37.04 -8.55
CA SER A 575 35.17 -36.95 -9.99
C SER A 575 36.46 -36.77 -10.80
N ILE A 576 36.43 -37.20 -12.06
CA ILE A 576 37.46 -36.91 -13.06
C ILE A 576 37.25 -35.56 -13.80
N LEU A 577 36.24 -34.78 -13.39
CA LEU A 577 35.94 -33.46 -13.94
C LEU A 577 37.16 -32.52 -13.82
N THR A 578 37.57 -31.95 -14.95
CA THR A 578 38.64 -30.96 -15.01
C THR A 578 38.12 -29.54 -15.23
N ASN A 579 36.86 -29.36 -15.63
CA ASN A 579 36.19 -28.05 -15.77
C ASN A 579 34.66 -28.24 -15.61
N PHE A 580 33.87 -27.19 -15.86
CA PHE A 580 32.41 -27.24 -15.74
C PHE A 580 31.68 -27.06 -17.09
N ASP A 581 32.38 -27.24 -18.21
CA ASP A 581 31.80 -27.01 -19.55
C ASP A 581 30.60 -27.95 -19.81
N ASP A 582 30.60 -29.14 -19.22
CA ASP A 582 29.50 -30.10 -19.30
C ASP A 582 28.24 -29.67 -18.53
N PHE A 583 28.27 -28.56 -17.79
CA PHE A 583 27.11 -27.93 -17.15
C PHE A 583 26.65 -26.66 -17.89
N GLU A 584 27.01 -26.48 -19.16
CA GLU A 584 26.73 -25.25 -19.93
C GLU A 584 25.26 -24.80 -19.92
N SER A 585 24.29 -25.73 -19.84
CA SER A 585 22.87 -25.39 -19.80
C SER A 585 22.33 -25.16 -18.38
N LEU A 586 23.09 -25.50 -17.33
CA LEU A 586 22.61 -25.50 -15.95
C LEU A 586 22.44 -24.06 -15.44
N GLN A 587 21.19 -23.66 -15.24
CA GLN A 587 20.82 -22.32 -14.78
C GLN A 587 20.51 -22.28 -13.29
N TYR A 588 19.89 -23.33 -12.75
CA TYR A 588 19.38 -23.33 -11.38
C TYR A 588 19.69 -24.63 -10.65
N ILE A 589 20.23 -24.51 -9.44
CA ILE A 589 20.28 -25.58 -8.44
C ILE A 589 19.40 -25.11 -7.28
N ILE A 590 18.28 -25.78 -7.06
CA ILE A 590 17.27 -25.40 -6.07
C ILE A 590 17.24 -26.48 -5.00
N SER A 591 17.70 -26.16 -3.79
CA SER A 591 17.72 -27.08 -2.66
C SER A 591 16.86 -26.55 -1.52
N LEU A 592 16.12 -27.45 -0.86
CA LEU A 592 15.26 -27.17 0.29
C LEU A 592 15.83 -27.74 1.61
N ASN A 593 16.93 -28.50 1.54
CA ASN A 593 17.49 -29.16 2.71
C ASN A 593 18.06 -28.14 3.70
N GLN A 594 17.45 -28.06 4.88
CA GLN A 594 17.95 -27.28 6.02
C GLN A 594 19.04 -27.98 6.84
N GLN A 595 19.55 -29.12 6.38
CA GLN A 595 20.83 -29.59 6.90
C GLN A 595 21.92 -28.79 6.21
N MET A 596 22.59 -27.97 7.01
CA MET A 596 23.82 -27.26 6.69
C MET A 596 24.78 -28.22 5.97
N GLU A 597 24.80 -28.20 4.63
CA GLU A 597 25.80 -28.91 3.84
C GLU A 597 26.53 -27.94 2.93
N GLU A 598 27.82 -27.85 3.25
CA GLU A 598 28.92 -27.33 2.45
C GLU A 598 28.86 -27.87 1.02
N MET A 599 29.22 -27.05 0.02
CA MET A 599 29.76 -27.59 -1.23
C MET A 599 31.05 -28.36 -0.89
N LEU A 600 30.94 -29.66 -0.66
CA LEU A 600 32.07 -30.51 -0.34
C LEU A 600 32.82 -30.85 -1.63
N PHE A 601 33.85 -30.08 -1.97
CA PHE A 601 34.84 -30.47 -2.97
C PHE A 601 35.89 -31.35 -2.29
N ASP A 602 35.82 -32.67 -2.50
CA ASP A 602 36.90 -33.58 -2.12
C ASP A 602 37.83 -33.77 -3.32
N THR A 603 38.90 -32.95 -3.38
CA THR A 603 39.98 -33.12 -4.37
C THR A 603 41.10 -33.95 -3.76
N THR A 604 40.92 -35.26 -3.69
CA THR A 604 42.07 -36.16 -3.59
C THR A 604 42.51 -36.55 -5.00
N THR A 605 43.69 -36.07 -5.38
CA THR A 605 44.48 -36.42 -6.58
C THR A 605 44.10 -35.78 -7.93
N THR A 606 44.63 -34.59 -8.23
CA THR A 606 45.63 -34.31 -9.31
C THR A 606 45.80 -32.80 -9.50
N THR A 607 47.02 -32.40 -9.84
CA THR A 607 47.59 -31.04 -9.92
C THR A 607 46.62 -29.89 -10.26
N ALA A 608 46.34 -29.05 -9.26
CA ALA A 608 45.70 -27.76 -9.42
C ALA A 608 46.63 -26.78 -10.15
N SER A 609 46.52 -26.65 -11.48
CA SER A 609 47.00 -25.45 -12.17
C SER A 609 46.30 -25.09 -13.49
N THR A 610 45.15 -25.69 -13.83
CA THR A 610 44.55 -25.45 -15.16
C THR A 610 43.04 -25.20 -15.19
N VAL A 611 42.37 -25.09 -14.04
CA VAL A 611 40.91 -24.90 -13.97
C VAL A 611 40.50 -23.46 -13.65
N ALA A 612 41.45 -22.62 -13.19
CA ALA A 612 41.15 -21.27 -12.69
C ALA A 612 40.93 -20.20 -13.79
N THR A 613 40.89 -20.56 -15.07
CA THR A 613 40.83 -19.58 -16.17
C THR A 613 39.58 -19.60 -17.03
N THR A 614 38.58 -20.43 -16.74
CA THR A 614 37.38 -20.51 -17.59
C THR A 614 36.08 -20.66 -16.81
N ILE A 615 35.77 -19.75 -15.88
CA ILE A 615 34.37 -19.43 -15.56
C ILE A 615 34.29 -17.92 -15.36
N THR A 616 33.90 -17.25 -16.43
CA THR A 616 33.28 -15.93 -16.38
C THR A 616 31.80 -16.13 -16.66
N THR A 617 30.97 -15.38 -15.95
CA THR A 617 29.51 -15.17 -16.11
C THR A 617 28.53 -16.27 -15.66
N GLU A 618 27.67 -15.86 -14.72
CA GLU A 618 26.30 -16.33 -14.38
C GLU A 618 26.10 -17.75 -13.82
N MET A 619 26.32 -17.91 -12.50
CA MET A 619 25.62 -18.93 -11.70
C MET A 619 25.04 -18.26 -10.43
N SER A 620 23.72 -18.32 -10.27
CA SER A 620 23.02 -17.87 -9.06
C SER A 620 22.77 -19.08 -8.16
N VAL A 621 23.52 -19.21 -7.07
CA VAL A 621 23.24 -20.20 -6.01
C VAL A 621 22.29 -19.57 -5.01
N VAL A 622 21.03 -20.00 -4.99
CA VAL A 622 20.06 -19.58 -3.97
C VAL A 622 20.09 -20.60 -2.82
N SER A 623 20.76 -20.23 -1.73
CA SER A 623 20.64 -20.90 -0.43
C SER A 623 19.62 -20.13 0.41
N THR A 624 18.79 -20.83 1.19
CA THR A 624 17.67 -20.28 1.99
C THR A 624 18.09 -19.44 3.21
N THR A 625 19.28 -18.82 3.17
CA THR A 625 19.66 -17.70 4.02
C THR A 625 20.69 -16.82 3.30
N THR A 626 20.28 -15.66 2.77
CA THR A 626 21.20 -14.54 2.52
C THR A 626 20.52 -13.18 2.71
N GLN A 627 20.87 -12.50 3.80
CA GLN A 627 20.97 -11.03 3.79
C GLN A 627 22.30 -10.71 3.09
N LYS A 628 22.28 -9.99 1.96
CA LYS A 628 23.50 -9.38 1.40
C LYS A 628 23.25 -7.90 1.16
N SER A 629 23.96 -7.08 1.93
CA SER A 629 24.08 -5.64 1.75
C SER A 629 24.93 -5.33 0.50
N SER A 630 24.50 -4.35 -0.26
CA SER A 630 25.16 -3.87 -1.47
C SER A 630 26.34 -2.94 -1.16
N SER A 631 27.48 -3.16 -1.82
CA SER A 631 28.40 -2.08 -2.21
C SER A 631 28.95 -2.38 -3.61
N ASN A 632 28.68 -1.49 -4.56
CA ASN A 632 29.06 -1.63 -5.96
C ASN A 632 30.55 -1.39 -6.20
N GLY A 633 31.13 -2.23 -7.08
CA GLY A 633 32.18 -1.81 -8.02
C GLY A 633 33.64 -2.02 -7.61
N MET A 634 34.15 -3.25 -7.69
CA MET A 634 35.44 -3.63 -8.31
C MET A 634 35.66 -5.13 -8.13
N ALA A 635 35.61 -5.87 -9.24
CA ALA A 635 35.74 -7.32 -9.27
C ALA A 635 37.18 -7.78 -8.94
N ASN A 636 37.26 -9.00 -8.38
CA ASN A 636 38.36 -9.95 -8.47
C ASN A 636 39.49 -10.05 -7.42
N ILE A 637 39.47 -9.37 -6.28
CA ILE A 637 40.43 -9.66 -5.17
C ILE A 637 39.77 -9.78 -3.78
N ASP A 638 38.51 -9.40 -3.63
CA ASP A 638 37.85 -9.24 -2.33
C ASP A 638 37.38 -10.56 -1.68
N PHE A 639 37.22 -11.66 -2.45
CA PHE A 639 36.78 -12.95 -1.91
C PHE A 639 37.87 -13.67 -1.11
N ILE A 640 39.14 -13.54 -1.51
CA ILE A 640 40.28 -14.16 -0.81
C ILE A 640 40.69 -13.33 0.42
N MET A 641 40.57 -11.99 0.37
CA MET A 641 40.87 -11.12 1.50
C MET A 641 39.79 -11.18 2.62
N LYS A 642 38.52 -11.40 2.28
CA LYS A 642 37.45 -11.55 3.30
C LYS A 642 37.47 -12.90 4.03
N LEU A 643 38.03 -13.95 3.43
CA LEU A 643 38.21 -15.25 4.09
C LEU A 643 39.39 -15.23 5.09
N ILE A 644 40.44 -14.45 4.82
CA ILE A 644 41.58 -14.28 5.73
C ILE A 644 41.24 -13.35 6.91
N LEU A 645 40.39 -12.34 6.71
CA LEU A 645 39.91 -11.45 7.78
C LEU A 645 38.84 -12.09 8.69
N PHE A 646 38.04 -13.03 8.19
CA PHE A 646 37.06 -13.77 9.01
C PHE A 646 37.72 -14.83 9.91
N LEU A 647 38.80 -15.46 9.46
CA LEU A 647 39.58 -16.41 10.28
C LEU A 647 40.47 -15.74 11.35
N TYR A 648 40.75 -14.45 11.22
CA TYR A 648 41.47 -13.66 12.23
C TYR A 648 40.57 -13.24 13.42
N HIS A 649 39.25 -13.14 13.23
CA HIS A 649 38.31 -12.73 14.29
C HIS A 649 37.69 -13.89 15.09
N LEU A 650 37.87 -15.14 14.69
CA LEU A 650 37.42 -16.34 15.43
C LEU A 650 38.47 -16.90 16.42
N CYS A 651 39.62 -16.24 16.57
CA CYS A 651 40.69 -16.66 17.49
C CYS A 651 41.02 -15.66 18.62
N GLN A 652 40.16 -14.67 18.86
CA GLN A 652 40.27 -13.73 19.98
C GLN A 652 38.89 -13.58 20.61
N PHE A 653 38.53 -14.50 21.51
CA PHE A 653 37.75 -14.34 22.75
C PHE A 653 37.31 -15.75 23.21
N ASN A 654 38.14 -16.31 24.09
CA ASN A 654 37.75 -17.36 25.05
C ASN A 654 36.89 -16.74 26.15
#